data_AF-A0AAU1BHL7-F1
#
_entry.id   AF-A0AAU1BHL7-F1
#
_cell.length_a   1.000
_cell.length_b   1.000
_cell.length_c   1.000
_cell.angle_alpha   90.00
_cell.angle_beta   90.00
_cell.angle_gamma   90.00
#
_symmetry.space_group_name_H-M   'P 1'
#
loop_
_entity.id
_entity.type
_entity.pdbx_description
1 polymer ?
#
loop_
_entity_poly.entity_id
_entity_poly.type
_entity_poly.pdbx_seq_one_letter_code
_entity_poly.pdbx_strand_id
1 'polypeptide(L)'
;MRREWSPEDVVACWTPVGPDWELVANKSGPTRLGFVLMLKFFELEGRFPQFVEEFPQAAVDYVADAVKVPAEDLAKYDLSSRSAKGHRTQIREALGFRPATRADEERLTGWLADEVCPVELVEDRLREALLVQCRSDRIEPPGRIERIVAAARARADRVFCAQTVARLGGVCARRLLDLVAEGNEDGTALLASLKRDPGAVGLDSLLTEITKLTAVRQLGLPEGLFADCSEKLVAAWRARAIKMYPSDFRDAGEDVRATLLGALCASRQAEITDALVELLVALVHKINARAERRVERQLTAELKKVRGKEGILFRLADAAVGQPEGTVRKVLYPVVGEKTLRDLVAEAKANEKAFKAKVRTTLRSSYSSYYRQMLPPLLNTLGFKCNNTAYRPVMDALALLAKYADVDGKTRFYDAGDAAPMDGVVRKDWREAVVDDKGKIERIPYELCVLVALRDAIRRREIYVEGGMRWRNPEDDLPGDFESARTVHYAAIRQPEDPKEFVTGLKRRMTDGLDRLSAALADGSAGGVKVTTRKGEPWITVPKLEPLDEPTGLQALKDEVVRRWGVLDLLDVLKNADFLTGFTDEFSPVAAYERIDRATLQRRLLLALFALGTNMGIRAIVATGEHGETEAALRHVRRHFITVDNLRAAVTKLVNGTFAARDAAWWGQGNACASDSKKFGSWSSNFMTEYHARYGGNGVMIYWQCDLKVAHFEQMSGRRYRHFRPVTNWSIPQPACGGSNSSVRSLASRPKAETTTESARVRGKPVRMNTSEPLMRTRKDHPPQWKQSRRSRSYRVGTQRDSELAVKAGVGHRGFRVKEGIHPGRISYVRNRETP
;
A
#
# COMPACT_ATOMS: atom_id res chain seq x y z
N MET A 1 -6.39 16.10 -28.49
CA MET A 1 -7.77 16.61 -28.57
C MET A 1 -8.71 15.94 -27.57
N ARG A 2 -9.59 16.74 -26.96
CA ARG A 2 -10.71 16.31 -26.10
C ARG A 2 -11.77 15.59 -26.96
N ARG A 3 -12.32 14.46 -26.50
CA ARG A 3 -13.32 13.66 -27.26
C ARG A 3 -14.77 14.12 -27.05
N GLU A 4 -15.11 14.53 -25.84
CA GLU A 4 -16.44 15.02 -25.47
C GLU A 4 -16.47 16.54 -25.43
N TRP A 5 -17.35 17.14 -26.24
CA TRP A 5 -17.52 18.59 -26.35
C TRP A 5 -18.95 18.96 -25.94
N SER A 6 -19.12 19.94 -25.06
CA SER A 6 -20.44 20.56 -24.87
C SER A 6 -20.75 21.50 -26.04
N PRO A 7 -22.03 21.84 -26.30
CA PRO A 7 -22.38 22.81 -27.33
C PRO A 7 -21.68 24.17 -27.11
N GLU A 8 -21.51 24.58 -25.86
CA GLU A 8 -20.80 25.81 -25.48
C GLU A 8 -19.29 25.73 -25.80
N ASP A 9 -18.64 24.59 -25.50
CA ASP A 9 -17.24 24.36 -25.89
C ASP A 9 -17.06 24.39 -27.42
N VAL A 10 -18.00 23.83 -28.19
CA VAL A 10 -17.93 23.85 -29.67
C VAL A 10 -18.00 25.29 -30.18
N VAL A 11 -19.00 26.05 -29.75
CA VAL A 11 -19.16 27.46 -30.13
C VAL A 11 -17.92 28.28 -29.76
N ALA A 12 -17.42 28.14 -28.53
CA ALA A 12 -16.27 28.91 -28.04
C ALA A 12 -14.97 28.62 -28.81
N CYS A 13 -14.76 27.40 -29.27
CA CYS A 13 -13.49 26.97 -29.87
C CYS A 13 -13.47 26.87 -31.40
N TRP A 14 -14.63 26.74 -32.05
CA TRP A 14 -14.71 26.46 -33.50
C TRP A 14 -15.39 27.55 -34.33
N THR A 15 -15.92 28.61 -33.70
CA THR A 15 -16.45 29.78 -34.41
C THR A 15 -15.35 30.54 -35.16
N PRO A 16 -15.47 30.79 -36.48
CA PRO A 16 -14.54 31.67 -37.19
C PRO A 16 -14.84 33.13 -36.87
N VAL A 17 -13.81 33.89 -36.50
CA VAL A 17 -13.89 35.29 -36.03
C VAL A 17 -13.10 36.22 -36.95
N GLY A 18 -13.68 37.38 -37.28
CA GLY A 18 -13.03 38.50 -37.99
C GLY A 18 -12.01 38.08 -39.07
N PRO A 19 -10.68 38.15 -38.81
CA PRO A 19 -9.62 37.79 -39.76
C PRO A 19 -9.75 36.41 -40.40
N ASP A 20 -10.35 35.43 -39.71
CA ASP A 20 -10.56 34.08 -40.25
C ASP A 20 -11.37 34.12 -41.56
N TRP A 21 -12.34 35.04 -41.65
CA TRP A 21 -13.21 35.17 -42.81
C TRP A 21 -12.47 35.73 -44.04
N GLU A 22 -11.43 36.54 -43.85
CA GLU A 22 -10.54 37.00 -44.92
C GLU A 22 -9.74 35.83 -45.50
N LEU A 23 -9.19 34.96 -44.64
CA LEU A 23 -8.51 33.73 -45.03
C LEU A 23 -9.44 32.75 -45.75
N VAL A 24 -10.72 32.73 -45.38
CA VAL A 24 -11.76 31.84 -45.94
C VAL A 24 -12.34 32.35 -47.26
N ALA A 25 -12.30 33.65 -47.55
CA ALA A 25 -13.03 34.29 -48.66
C ALA A 25 -12.81 33.63 -50.03
N ASN A 26 -11.57 33.21 -50.32
CA ASN A 26 -11.18 32.62 -51.61
C ASN A 26 -11.37 31.08 -51.67
N LYS A 27 -12.29 30.49 -50.89
CA LYS A 27 -12.46 29.03 -50.76
C LYS A 27 -13.92 28.60 -50.87
N SER A 28 -14.18 27.48 -51.55
CA SER A 28 -15.53 26.99 -51.90
C SER A 28 -15.76 25.51 -51.56
N GLY A 29 -17.02 25.16 -51.26
CA GLY A 29 -17.46 23.78 -51.01
C GLY A 29 -16.57 23.03 -50.01
N PRO A 30 -16.15 21.78 -50.30
CA PRO A 30 -15.26 20.99 -49.45
C PRO A 30 -14.00 21.73 -48.98
N THR A 31 -13.43 22.60 -49.83
CA THR A 31 -12.20 23.33 -49.51
C THR A 31 -12.43 24.46 -48.50
N ARG A 32 -13.65 24.99 -48.39
CA ARG A 32 -14.04 26.00 -47.40
C ARG A 32 -14.16 25.36 -46.02
N LEU A 33 -14.93 24.28 -45.91
CA LEU A 33 -15.14 23.51 -44.69
C LEU A 33 -13.82 22.93 -44.17
N GLY A 34 -13.06 22.25 -45.03
CA GLY A 34 -11.78 21.65 -44.68
C GLY A 34 -10.70 22.66 -44.27
N PHE A 35 -10.73 23.90 -44.79
CA PHE A 35 -9.82 24.95 -44.34
C PHE A 35 -10.14 25.46 -42.94
N VAL A 36 -11.41 25.75 -42.65
CA VAL A 36 -11.81 26.27 -41.33
C VAL A 36 -11.59 25.23 -40.24
N LEU A 37 -11.93 23.97 -40.51
CA LEU A 37 -11.64 22.87 -39.59
C LEU A 37 -10.12 22.73 -39.35
N MET A 38 -9.27 22.84 -40.38
CA MET A 38 -7.81 22.84 -40.19
C MET A 38 -7.29 24.04 -39.41
N LEU A 39 -7.86 25.23 -39.61
CA LEU A 39 -7.47 26.46 -38.89
C LEU A 39 -7.78 26.34 -37.39
N LYS A 40 -9.02 26.01 -37.03
CA LYS A 40 -9.44 25.87 -35.62
C LYS A 40 -8.82 24.66 -34.94
N PHE A 41 -8.62 23.55 -35.65
CA PHE A 41 -7.80 22.45 -35.14
C PHE A 41 -6.36 22.88 -34.83
N PHE A 42 -5.74 23.70 -35.69
CA PHE A 42 -4.37 24.18 -35.46
C PHE A 42 -4.28 25.15 -34.26
N GLU A 43 -5.26 26.05 -34.08
CA GLU A 43 -5.34 26.92 -32.89
C GLU A 43 -5.43 26.09 -31.59
N LEU A 44 -6.22 25.02 -31.59
CA LEU A 44 -6.44 24.16 -30.42
C LEU A 44 -5.28 23.19 -30.14
N GLU A 45 -4.76 22.50 -31.16
CA GLU A 45 -3.77 21.42 -31.01
C GLU A 45 -2.33 21.87 -31.29
N GLY A 46 -2.11 23.03 -31.93
CA GLY A 46 -0.79 23.56 -32.31
C GLY A 46 -0.13 22.82 -33.48
N ARG A 47 -0.87 21.96 -34.17
CA ARG A 47 -0.42 21.08 -35.26
C ARG A 47 -1.56 20.87 -36.26
N PHE A 48 -1.25 20.33 -37.45
CA PHE A 48 -2.30 19.86 -38.35
C PHE A 48 -2.81 18.45 -38.00
N PRO A 49 -4.04 18.10 -38.41
CA PRO A 49 -4.53 16.74 -38.33
C PRO A 49 -3.83 15.85 -39.36
N GLN A 50 -3.65 14.57 -39.00
CA GLN A 50 -3.09 13.52 -39.85
C GLN A 50 -4.16 12.82 -40.68
N PHE A 51 -5.35 12.66 -40.12
CA PHE A 51 -6.52 11.98 -40.71
C PHE A 51 -7.80 12.76 -40.36
N VAL A 52 -8.88 12.56 -41.12
CA VAL A 52 -10.09 13.42 -41.05
C VAL A 52 -10.88 13.17 -39.77
N GLU A 53 -10.80 11.94 -39.25
CA GLU A 53 -11.41 11.47 -38.01
C GLU A 53 -10.75 12.06 -36.73
N GLU A 54 -9.72 12.90 -36.87
CA GLU A 54 -9.25 13.77 -35.79
C GLU A 54 -10.21 14.96 -35.53
N PHE A 55 -11.07 15.33 -36.50
CA PHE A 55 -12.08 16.36 -36.28
C PHE A 55 -13.27 15.78 -35.49
N PRO A 56 -13.70 16.38 -34.36
CA PRO A 56 -14.89 15.94 -33.64
C PRO A 56 -16.14 16.18 -34.49
N GLN A 57 -17.03 15.18 -34.61
CA GLN A 57 -18.22 15.30 -35.47
C GLN A 57 -19.07 16.55 -35.15
N ALA A 58 -19.30 16.84 -33.87
CA ALA A 58 -20.04 18.03 -33.44
C ALA A 58 -19.38 19.36 -33.89
N ALA A 59 -18.05 19.39 -34.07
CA ALA A 59 -17.35 20.53 -34.65
C ALA A 59 -17.42 20.55 -36.18
N VAL A 60 -17.42 19.39 -36.84
CA VAL A 60 -17.68 19.28 -38.30
C VAL A 60 -19.06 19.83 -38.63
N ASP A 61 -20.09 19.37 -37.91
CA ASP A 61 -21.49 19.79 -38.12
C ASP A 61 -21.66 21.29 -37.85
N TYR A 62 -21.12 21.79 -36.74
CA TYR A 62 -21.18 23.22 -36.40
C TYR A 62 -20.46 24.13 -37.41
N VAL A 63 -19.26 23.74 -37.85
CA VAL A 63 -18.50 24.53 -38.83
C VAL A 63 -19.14 24.44 -40.21
N ALA A 64 -19.70 23.30 -40.61
CA ALA A 64 -20.48 23.12 -41.84
C ALA A 64 -21.65 24.11 -41.90
N ASP A 65 -22.43 24.19 -40.82
CA ASP A 65 -23.51 25.18 -40.67
C ASP A 65 -23.00 26.62 -40.64
N ALA A 66 -21.85 26.90 -40.04
CA ALA A 66 -21.26 28.24 -40.03
C ALA A 66 -20.79 28.70 -41.43
N VAL A 67 -20.13 27.82 -42.21
CA VAL A 67 -19.60 28.15 -43.55
C VAL A 67 -20.59 27.90 -44.70
N LYS A 68 -21.79 27.39 -44.40
CA LYS A 68 -22.85 27.03 -45.37
C LYS A 68 -22.36 26.05 -46.46
N VAL A 69 -21.78 24.94 -46.00
CA VAL A 69 -21.36 23.79 -46.82
C VAL A 69 -21.85 22.52 -46.11
N PRO A 70 -22.43 21.51 -46.81
CA PRO A 70 -22.89 20.28 -46.16
C PRO A 70 -21.77 19.56 -45.39
N ALA A 71 -22.05 18.99 -44.21
CA ALA A 71 -21.04 18.26 -43.43
C ALA A 71 -20.43 17.08 -44.21
N GLU A 72 -21.24 16.40 -45.03
CA GLU A 72 -20.83 15.31 -45.93
C GLU A 72 -19.78 15.71 -46.99
N ASP A 73 -19.67 17.01 -47.34
CA ASP A 73 -18.65 17.49 -48.27
C ASP A 73 -17.23 17.37 -47.68
N LEU A 74 -17.06 17.22 -46.36
CA LEU A 74 -15.76 16.97 -45.75
C LEU A 74 -15.11 15.67 -46.26
N ALA A 75 -15.91 14.65 -46.61
CA ALA A 75 -15.41 13.41 -47.21
C ALA A 75 -14.76 13.61 -48.58
N LYS A 76 -14.99 14.76 -49.22
CA LYS A 76 -14.39 15.16 -50.52
C LYS A 76 -13.10 15.98 -50.33
N TYR A 77 -12.65 16.22 -49.09
CA TYR A 77 -11.47 17.03 -48.76
C TYR A 77 -10.27 16.17 -48.32
N ASP A 78 -9.43 15.81 -49.29
CA ASP A 78 -8.18 15.07 -49.06
C ASP A 78 -7.10 15.94 -48.36
N LEU A 79 -6.71 15.55 -47.14
CA LEU A 79 -5.66 16.19 -46.35
C LEU A 79 -4.24 16.08 -46.95
N SER A 80 -4.01 15.22 -47.94
CA SER A 80 -2.73 15.05 -48.65
C SER A 80 -2.61 15.89 -49.94
N SER A 81 -3.73 16.46 -50.40
CA SER A 81 -3.90 17.17 -51.68
C SER A 81 -3.04 18.43 -51.83
N ARG A 82 -2.90 18.92 -53.08
CA ARG A 82 -2.19 20.17 -53.37
C ARG A 82 -2.86 21.39 -52.73
N SER A 83 -4.20 21.43 -52.66
CA SER A 83 -4.95 22.47 -51.96
C SER A 83 -4.73 22.39 -50.44
N ALA A 84 -4.83 21.21 -49.82
CA ALA A 84 -4.54 21.04 -48.40
C ALA A 84 -3.08 21.40 -48.02
N LYS A 85 -2.11 21.20 -48.92
CA LYS A 85 -0.72 21.67 -48.75
C LYS A 85 -0.61 23.20 -48.79
N GLY A 86 -1.31 23.86 -49.72
CA GLY A 86 -1.43 25.32 -49.76
C GLY A 86 -2.13 25.88 -48.50
N HIS A 87 -3.18 25.22 -48.03
CA HIS A 87 -3.90 25.56 -46.81
C HIS A 87 -3.00 25.50 -45.56
N ARG A 88 -2.18 24.45 -45.42
CA ARG A 88 -1.18 24.39 -44.32
C ARG A 88 -0.17 25.54 -44.37
N THR A 89 0.14 26.07 -45.55
CA THR A 89 1.05 27.23 -45.70
C THR A 89 0.36 28.51 -45.25
N GLN A 90 -0.85 28.78 -45.75
CA GLN A 90 -1.65 29.95 -45.37
C GLN A 90 -1.96 30.01 -43.86
N ILE A 91 -2.30 28.86 -43.25
CA ILE A 91 -2.58 28.79 -41.79
C ILE A 91 -1.31 29.06 -40.98
N ARG A 92 -0.15 28.55 -41.42
CA ARG A 92 1.14 28.85 -40.79
C ARG A 92 1.48 30.33 -40.87
N GLU A 93 1.38 30.93 -42.06
CA GLU A 93 1.64 32.36 -42.28
C GLU A 93 0.73 33.24 -41.42
N ALA A 94 -0.58 32.97 -41.40
CA ALA A 94 -1.56 33.74 -40.61
C ALA A 94 -1.34 33.64 -39.10
N LEU A 95 -0.96 32.47 -38.58
CA LEU A 95 -0.71 32.25 -37.15
C LEU A 95 0.75 32.52 -36.72
N GLY A 96 1.60 32.96 -37.65
CA GLY A 96 3.03 33.21 -37.42
C GLY A 96 3.89 31.97 -37.18
N PHE A 97 3.39 30.77 -37.54
CA PHE A 97 4.06 29.49 -37.33
C PHE A 97 4.97 29.09 -38.49
N ARG A 98 6.02 28.31 -38.20
CA ARG A 98 6.91 27.69 -39.20
C ARG A 98 7.11 26.19 -38.97
N PRO A 99 7.45 25.40 -40.00
CA PRO A 99 7.86 24.01 -39.81
C PRO A 99 9.12 23.90 -38.93
N ALA A 100 9.22 22.82 -38.15
CA ALA A 100 10.42 22.48 -37.39
C ALA A 100 11.61 22.15 -38.32
N THR A 101 12.78 22.71 -38.02
CA THR A 101 14.06 22.34 -38.66
C THR A 101 14.81 21.32 -37.81
N ARG A 102 15.89 20.72 -38.34
CA ARG A 102 16.78 19.86 -37.54
C ARG A 102 17.42 20.60 -36.36
N ALA A 103 17.73 21.90 -36.53
CA ALA A 103 18.26 22.72 -35.45
C ALA A 103 17.22 22.97 -34.34
N ASP A 104 15.92 23.01 -34.69
CA ASP A 104 14.86 23.05 -33.69
C ASP A 104 14.68 21.71 -32.98
N GLU A 105 14.69 20.58 -33.71
CA GLU A 105 14.65 19.25 -33.07
C GLU A 105 15.80 19.08 -32.06
N GLU A 106 17.01 19.52 -32.39
CA GLU A 106 18.17 19.44 -31.51
C GLU A 106 18.12 20.43 -30.34
N ARG A 107 17.70 21.69 -30.57
CA ARG A 107 17.49 22.70 -29.52
C ARG A 107 16.41 22.28 -28.52
N LEU A 108 15.29 21.73 -29.01
CA LEU A 108 14.21 21.19 -28.18
C LEU A 108 14.65 19.91 -27.44
N THR A 109 15.49 19.06 -28.06
CA THR A 109 16.10 17.90 -27.39
C THR A 109 17.01 18.32 -26.24
N GLY A 110 17.79 19.40 -26.42
CA GLY A 110 18.62 20.01 -25.37
C GLY A 110 17.77 20.54 -24.22
N TRP A 111 16.88 21.50 -24.52
CA TRP A 111 15.98 22.10 -23.53
C TRP A 111 15.19 21.05 -22.72
N LEU A 112 14.60 20.06 -23.38
CA LEU A 112 13.81 19.02 -22.69
C LEU A 112 14.69 18.14 -21.77
N ALA A 113 15.94 17.88 -22.18
CA ALA A 113 16.89 17.09 -21.38
C ALA A 113 17.43 17.86 -20.17
N ASP A 114 17.70 19.14 -20.36
CA ASP A 114 18.42 19.97 -19.39
C ASP A 114 17.46 20.59 -18.35
N GLU A 115 16.26 21.00 -18.76
CA GLU A 115 15.28 21.69 -17.90
C GLU A 115 14.16 20.77 -17.35
N VAL A 116 13.68 19.80 -18.13
CA VAL A 116 12.41 19.08 -17.83
C VAL A 116 12.62 17.65 -17.34
N CYS A 117 13.44 16.86 -18.03
CA CYS A 117 13.78 15.48 -17.64
C CYS A 117 14.35 15.31 -16.21
N PRO A 118 15.03 16.28 -15.56
CA PRO A 118 15.48 16.12 -14.17
C PRO A 118 14.35 16.11 -13.13
N VAL A 119 13.16 16.65 -13.45
CA VAL A 119 12.04 16.87 -12.52
C VAL A 119 10.75 16.12 -12.90
N GLU A 120 10.58 15.78 -14.18
CA GLU A 120 9.46 14.98 -14.69
C GLU A 120 9.96 13.73 -15.44
N LEU A 121 9.34 12.60 -15.13
CA LEU A 121 9.73 11.26 -15.57
C LEU A 121 8.63 10.56 -16.39
N VAL A 122 7.41 11.13 -16.40
CA VAL A 122 6.26 10.62 -17.17
C VAL A 122 6.38 11.06 -18.62
N GLU A 123 6.42 10.10 -19.55
CA GLU A 123 6.68 10.33 -20.97
C GLU A 123 5.63 11.24 -21.64
N ASP A 124 4.34 11.05 -21.33
CA ASP A 124 3.25 11.90 -21.82
C ASP A 124 3.42 13.36 -21.40
N ARG A 125 3.93 13.64 -20.19
CA ARG A 125 4.16 15.01 -19.70
C ARG A 125 5.38 15.66 -20.35
N LEU A 126 6.43 14.88 -20.64
CA LEU A 126 7.56 15.35 -21.44
C LEU A 126 7.10 15.70 -22.88
N ARG A 127 6.17 14.92 -23.43
CA ARG A 127 5.51 15.19 -24.71
C ARG A 127 4.60 16.43 -24.65
N GLU A 128 3.80 16.60 -23.61
CA GLU A 128 2.97 17.81 -23.40
C GLU A 128 3.85 19.06 -23.26
N ALA A 129 4.91 19.01 -22.46
CA ALA A 129 5.88 20.09 -22.32
C ALA A 129 6.55 20.45 -23.65
N LEU A 130 6.97 19.44 -24.43
CA LEU A 130 7.53 19.64 -25.78
C LEU A 130 6.52 20.31 -26.73
N LEU A 131 5.24 19.93 -26.68
CA LEU A 131 4.18 20.55 -27.49
C LEU A 131 3.92 22.01 -27.06
N VAL A 132 3.92 22.30 -25.76
CA VAL A 132 3.78 23.68 -25.23
C VAL A 132 4.96 24.54 -25.64
N GLN A 133 6.20 24.03 -25.61
CA GLN A 133 7.37 24.77 -26.07
C GLN A 133 7.32 25.01 -27.59
N CYS A 134 6.92 24.02 -28.39
CA CYS A 134 6.73 24.21 -29.84
C CYS A 134 5.73 25.34 -30.14
N ARG A 135 4.59 25.40 -29.44
CA ARG A 135 3.61 26.50 -29.58
C ARG A 135 4.19 27.86 -29.19
N SER A 136 4.94 27.90 -28.09
CA SER A 136 5.57 29.12 -27.57
C SER A 136 6.60 29.69 -28.55
N ASP A 137 7.41 28.82 -29.15
CA ASP A 137 8.40 29.15 -30.18
C ASP A 137 7.81 29.43 -31.58
N ARG A 138 6.48 29.28 -31.76
CA ARG A 138 5.78 29.31 -33.05
C ARG A 138 6.32 28.28 -34.07
N ILE A 139 6.62 27.09 -33.58
CA ILE A 139 7.11 25.94 -34.37
C ILE A 139 6.00 24.89 -34.45
N GLU A 140 5.69 24.42 -35.66
CA GLU A 140 4.84 23.24 -35.84
C GLU A 140 5.55 22.00 -35.27
N PRO A 141 4.93 21.24 -34.34
CA PRO A 141 5.56 20.09 -33.71
C PRO A 141 6.10 19.07 -34.72
N PRO A 142 7.38 18.68 -34.63
CA PRO A 142 7.98 17.74 -35.56
C PRO A 142 7.30 16.38 -35.48
N GLY A 143 7.10 15.72 -36.63
CA GLY A 143 6.49 14.38 -36.73
C GLY A 143 7.32 13.23 -36.12
N ARG A 144 8.26 13.54 -35.23
CA ARG A 144 9.20 12.62 -34.56
C ARG A 144 9.32 12.90 -33.05
N ILE A 145 8.28 13.48 -32.43
CA ILE A 145 8.16 13.76 -31.00
C ILE A 145 8.75 12.65 -30.12
N GLU A 146 8.35 11.39 -30.31
CA GLU A 146 8.82 10.27 -29.46
C GLU A 146 10.35 10.07 -29.55
N ARG A 147 10.95 10.34 -30.71
CA ARG A 147 12.41 10.29 -30.89
C ARG A 147 13.12 11.45 -30.19
N ILE A 148 12.51 12.63 -30.13
CA ILE A 148 13.03 13.79 -29.39
C ILE A 148 12.94 13.55 -27.89
N VAL A 149 11.80 13.07 -27.39
CA VAL A 149 11.62 12.72 -25.96
C VAL A 149 12.61 11.61 -25.56
N ALA A 150 12.72 10.54 -26.35
CA ALA A 150 13.70 9.48 -26.09
C ALA A 150 15.16 9.96 -26.15
N ALA A 151 15.51 10.84 -27.10
CA ALA A 151 16.85 11.42 -27.19
C ALA A 151 17.17 12.36 -26.01
N ALA A 152 16.18 13.15 -25.57
CA ALA A 152 16.31 14.05 -24.43
C ALA A 152 16.51 13.27 -23.13
N ARG A 153 15.67 12.25 -22.86
CA ARG A 153 15.85 11.33 -21.73
C ARG A 153 17.23 10.66 -21.77
N ALA A 154 17.65 10.14 -22.93
CA ALA A 154 18.95 9.53 -23.10
C ALA A 154 20.15 10.51 -23.06
N ARG A 155 19.92 11.83 -23.09
CA ARG A 155 20.92 12.88 -22.80
C ARG A 155 20.95 13.16 -21.30
N ALA A 156 19.80 13.40 -20.69
CA ALA A 156 19.65 13.64 -19.26
C ALA A 156 20.23 12.49 -18.40
N ASP A 157 19.88 11.24 -18.73
CA ASP A 157 20.42 10.04 -18.05
C ASP A 157 21.96 9.98 -18.11
N ARG A 158 22.57 10.38 -19.24
CA ARG A 158 24.03 10.40 -19.41
C ARG A 158 24.68 11.52 -18.59
N VAL A 159 24.10 12.72 -18.58
CA VAL A 159 24.56 13.85 -17.75
C VAL A 159 24.48 13.49 -16.27
N PHE A 160 23.35 12.95 -15.81
CA PHE A 160 23.13 12.51 -14.44
C PHE A 160 24.12 11.40 -14.01
N CYS A 161 24.38 10.42 -14.88
CA CYS A 161 25.39 9.39 -14.61
C CYS A 161 26.80 9.98 -14.46
N ALA A 162 27.23 10.82 -15.41
CA ALA A 162 28.56 11.44 -15.38
C ALA A 162 28.76 12.32 -14.14
N GLN A 163 27.76 13.12 -13.78
CA GLN A 163 27.77 13.93 -12.56
C GLN A 163 27.82 13.06 -11.29
N THR A 164 27.04 11.98 -11.24
CA THR A 164 27.05 11.04 -10.09
C THR A 164 28.41 10.36 -9.93
N VAL A 165 29.01 9.86 -11.01
CA VAL A 165 30.34 9.23 -10.99
C VAL A 165 31.43 10.23 -10.58
N ALA A 166 31.39 11.45 -11.10
CA ALA A 166 32.34 12.50 -10.72
C ALA A 166 32.27 12.84 -9.23
N ARG A 167 31.06 12.85 -8.64
CA ARG A 167 30.86 13.08 -7.19
C ARG A 167 31.29 11.90 -6.34
N LEU A 168 30.97 10.67 -6.74
CA LEU A 168 31.41 9.44 -6.04
C LEU A 168 32.93 9.38 -5.92
N GLY A 169 33.64 9.77 -6.99
CA GLY A 169 35.09 9.64 -7.08
C GLY A 169 35.55 8.18 -7.15
N GLY A 170 36.80 7.96 -7.58
CA GLY A 170 37.30 6.62 -7.91
C GLY A 170 37.20 5.60 -6.77
N VAL A 171 37.39 6.02 -5.50
CA VAL A 171 37.38 5.10 -4.35
C VAL A 171 35.97 4.61 -4.00
N CYS A 172 34.96 5.50 -3.93
CA CYS A 172 33.59 5.06 -3.65
C CYS A 172 32.98 4.34 -4.87
N ALA A 173 33.23 4.85 -6.09
CA ALA A 173 32.82 4.18 -7.32
C ALA A 173 33.35 2.74 -7.37
N ARG A 174 34.65 2.51 -7.08
CA ARG A 174 35.22 1.16 -7.03
C ARG A 174 34.51 0.27 -6.00
N ARG A 175 34.34 0.73 -4.76
CA ARG A 175 33.64 -0.02 -3.69
C ARG A 175 32.21 -0.38 -4.08
N LEU A 176 31.50 0.49 -4.79
CA LEU A 176 30.17 0.21 -5.32
C LEU A 176 30.22 -0.86 -6.42
N LEU A 177 31.14 -0.74 -7.38
CA LEU A 177 31.32 -1.72 -8.46
C LEU A 177 31.70 -3.11 -7.94
N ASP A 178 32.49 -3.18 -6.86
CA ASP A 178 32.88 -4.43 -6.22
C ASP A 178 31.69 -5.23 -5.67
N LEU A 179 30.55 -4.59 -5.36
CA LEU A 179 29.30 -5.27 -4.95
C LEU A 179 28.71 -6.20 -6.03
N VAL A 180 29.12 -6.04 -7.29
CA VAL A 180 28.65 -6.84 -8.44
C VAL A 180 29.79 -7.46 -9.25
N ALA A 181 31.03 -7.30 -8.81
CA ALA A 181 32.20 -7.86 -9.46
C ALA A 181 32.12 -9.39 -9.57
N GLU A 182 32.67 -9.93 -10.66
CA GLU A 182 32.75 -11.37 -10.86
C GLU A 182 33.77 -11.99 -9.89
N GLY A 183 33.43 -13.14 -9.30
CA GLY A 183 34.21 -13.78 -8.25
C GLY A 183 34.10 -13.14 -6.84
N ASN A 184 33.49 -11.95 -6.69
CA ASN A 184 33.32 -11.33 -5.36
C ASN A 184 32.04 -11.81 -4.66
N GLU A 185 32.10 -13.00 -4.05
CA GLU A 185 30.97 -13.56 -3.31
C GLU A 185 30.53 -12.63 -2.15
N ASP A 186 31.46 -12.08 -1.36
CA ASP A 186 31.17 -11.16 -0.26
C ASP A 186 30.45 -9.88 -0.73
N GLY A 187 30.89 -9.29 -1.85
CA GLY A 187 30.25 -8.13 -2.47
C GLY A 187 28.80 -8.41 -2.87
N THR A 188 28.57 -9.55 -3.53
CA THR A 188 27.21 -9.94 -3.94
C THR A 188 26.32 -10.35 -2.75
N ALA A 189 26.90 -10.94 -1.70
CA ALA A 189 26.21 -11.26 -0.45
C ALA A 189 25.82 -10.00 0.33
N LEU A 190 26.71 -8.99 0.38
CA LEU A 190 26.41 -7.66 0.92
C LEU A 190 25.27 -7.02 0.12
N LEU A 191 25.34 -6.97 -1.21
CA LEU A 191 24.25 -6.45 -2.05
C LEU A 191 22.92 -7.17 -1.78
N ALA A 192 22.92 -8.49 -1.67
CA ALA A 192 21.73 -9.28 -1.34
C ALA A 192 21.19 -9.01 0.08
N SER A 193 22.05 -8.61 1.02
CA SER A 193 21.68 -8.16 2.36
C SER A 193 21.10 -6.74 2.35
N LEU A 194 21.76 -5.80 1.65
CA LEU A 194 21.28 -4.41 1.47
C LEU A 194 19.87 -4.38 0.87
N LYS A 195 19.60 -5.24 -0.12
CA LYS A 195 18.30 -5.38 -0.79
C LYS A 195 17.21 -6.04 0.06
N ARG A 196 17.53 -6.63 1.22
CA ARG A 196 16.59 -7.38 2.06
C ARG A 196 15.97 -6.51 3.15
N ASP A 197 14.66 -6.59 3.32
CA ASP A 197 13.94 -5.95 4.43
C ASP A 197 14.25 -6.60 5.80
N PRO A 198 14.02 -5.88 6.91
CA PRO A 198 14.32 -6.40 8.24
C PRO A 198 13.45 -7.60 8.64
N GLY A 199 14.02 -8.45 9.50
CA GLY A 199 13.35 -9.60 10.10
C GLY A 199 12.23 -9.23 11.09
N ALA A 200 11.71 -10.25 11.78
CA ALA A 200 10.70 -10.06 12.83
C ALA A 200 11.22 -9.18 13.97
N VAL A 201 10.36 -8.39 14.61
CA VAL A 201 10.73 -7.51 15.75
C VAL A 201 11.42 -8.33 16.84
N GLY A 202 12.72 -8.11 17.01
CA GLY A 202 13.60 -8.91 17.86
C GLY A 202 14.99 -8.30 17.93
N LEU A 203 15.81 -8.80 18.86
CA LEU A 203 17.16 -8.28 19.09
C LEU A 203 18.11 -8.65 17.94
N ASP A 204 18.04 -9.91 17.50
CA ASP A 204 18.90 -10.45 16.45
C ASP A 204 18.67 -9.71 15.11
N SER A 205 17.42 -9.32 14.82
CA SER A 205 17.07 -8.43 13.71
C SER A 205 17.67 -7.02 13.86
N LEU A 206 17.62 -6.42 15.05
CA LEU A 206 18.22 -5.10 15.32
C LEU A 206 19.74 -5.13 15.10
N LEU A 207 20.43 -6.14 15.63
CA LEU A 207 21.87 -6.30 15.44
C LEU A 207 22.22 -6.55 13.95
N THR A 208 21.40 -7.34 13.24
CA THR A 208 21.56 -7.57 11.79
C THR A 208 21.44 -6.27 10.98
N GLU A 209 20.43 -5.43 11.26
CA GLU A 209 20.28 -4.15 10.58
C GLU A 209 21.37 -3.13 10.98
N ILE A 210 21.91 -3.18 12.20
CA ILE A 210 23.09 -2.37 12.60
C ILE A 210 24.32 -2.75 11.77
N THR A 211 24.63 -4.05 11.65
CA THR A 211 25.73 -4.52 10.80
C THR A 211 25.52 -4.10 9.34
N LYS A 212 24.28 -4.18 8.84
CA LYS A 212 23.93 -3.74 7.49
C LYS A 212 24.12 -2.23 7.27
N LEU A 213 23.74 -1.40 8.25
CA LEU A 213 23.93 0.05 8.20
C LEU A 213 25.42 0.44 8.29
N THR A 214 26.19 -0.28 9.09
CA THR A 214 27.65 -0.09 9.17
C THR A 214 28.31 -0.44 7.83
N ALA A 215 27.93 -1.57 7.23
CA ALA A 215 28.50 -2.02 5.95
C ALA A 215 28.15 -1.08 4.77
N VAL A 216 26.92 -0.53 4.69
CA VAL A 216 26.59 0.44 3.63
C VAL A 216 27.33 1.76 3.81
N ARG A 217 27.52 2.24 5.05
CA ARG A 217 28.32 3.44 5.34
C ARG A 217 29.81 3.25 5.00
N GLN A 218 30.36 2.04 5.18
CA GLN A 218 31.74 1.71 4.81
C GLN A 218 32.03 1.80 3.30
N LEU A 219 31.00 1.79 2.44
CA LEU A 219 31.16 2.12 1.02
C LEU A 219 31.64 3.56 0.80
N GLY A 220 31.41 4.46 1.76
CA GLY A 220 31.96 5.83 1.75
C GLY A 220 31.28 6.74 0.73
N LEU A 221 29.95 6.66 0.60
CA LEU A 221 29.20 7.57 -0.27
C LEU A 221 29.36 9.02 0.22
N PRO A 222 29.60 9.99 -0.67
CA PRO A 222 29.66 11.40 -0.30
C PRO A 222 28.36 11.89 0.33
N GLU A 223 28.47 12.75 1.33
CA GLU A 223 27.32 13.54 1.80
C GLU A 223 26.82 14.44 0.66
N GLY A 224 25.51 14.58 0.54
CA GLY A 224 24.89 15.41 -0.50
C GLY A 224 25.05 14.89 -1.96
N LEU A 225 25.45 13.62 -2.18
CA LEU A 225 25.64 13.02 -3.52
C LEU A 225 24.53 13.36 -4.55
N PHE A 226 23.27 13.42 -4.08
CA PHE A 226 22.07 13.73 -4.87
C PHE A 226 21.31 14.97 -4.36
N ALA A 227 21.95 15.91 -3.64
CA ALA A 227 21.26 17.02 -2.95
C ALA A 227 20.60 18.04 -3.88
N ASP A 228 21.05 18.13 -5.14
CA ASP A 228 20.48 18.94 -6.22
C ASP A 228 19.52 18.16 -7.13
N CYS A 229 19.36 16.86 -6.89
CA CYS A 229 18.56 15.96 -7.73
C CYS A 229 17.14 15.81 -7.16
N SER A 230 16.13 15.67 -8.01
CA SER A 230 14.77 15.44 -7.52
C SER A 230 14.67 14.07 -6.82
N GLU A 231 13.99 14.02 -5.66
CA GLU A 231 13.78 12.75 -4.92
C GLU A 231 13.11 11.69 -5.81
N LYS A 232 12.25 12.11 -6.76
CA LYS A 232 11.63 11.25 -7.76
C LYS A 232 12.66 10.54 -8.65
N LEU A 233 13.66 11.26 -9.16
CA LEU A 233 14.71 10.71 -10.02
C LEU A 233 15.53 9.66 -9.26
N VAL A 234 16.01 10.00 -8.06
CA VAL A 234 16.77 9.06 -7.21
C VAL A 234 15.93 7.82 -6.87
N ALA A 235 14.64 8.02 -6.53
CA ALA A 235 13.72 6.93 -6.25
C ALA A 235 13.47 6.03 -7.47
N ALA A 236 13.39 6.57 -8.69
CA ALA A 236 13.25 5.79 -9.92
C ALA A 236 14.50 4.95 -10.22
N TRP A 237 15.70 5.54 -10.13
CA TRP A 237 16.97 4.83 -10.30
C TRP A 237 17.14 3.72 -9.26
N ARG A 238 16.79 3.97 -8.00
CA ARG A 238 16.73 2.95 -6.94
C ARG A 238 15.62 1.90 -7.17
N ALA A 239 14.47 2.27 -7.73
CA ALA A 239 13.38 1.35 -8.04
C ALA A 239 13.70 0.41 -9.22
N ARG A 240 14.60 0.81 -10.12
CA ARG A 240 15.28 -0.08 -11.06
C ARG A 240 16.32 -0.95 -10.33
N ALA A 241 17.31 -0.32 -9.70
CA ALA A 241 18.47 -0.99 -9.11
C ALA A 241 18.11 -2.07 -8.07
N ILE A 242 17.05 -1.87 -7.26
CA ILE A 242 16.58 -2.86 -6.28
C ILE A 242 16.20 -4.21 -6.94
N LYS A 243 15.67 -4.19 -8.18
CA LYS A 243 15.10 -5.36 -8.88
C LYS A 243 16.14 -6.24 -9.57
N MET A 244 17.23 -5.62 -10.01
CA MET A 244 18.29 -6.22 -10.83
C MET A 244 19.10 -7.30 -10.08
N TYR A 245 19.53 -8.34 -10.78
CA TYR A 245 20.56 -9.27 -10.33
C TYR A 245 21.98 -8.69 -10.56
N PRO A 246 23.04 -9.25 -9.94
CA PRO A 246 24.42 -8.84 -10.22
C PRO A 246 24.82 -8.93 -11.70
N SER A 247 24.26 -9.88 -12.47
CA SER A 247 24.36 -9.94 -13.94
C SER A 247 23.92 -8.64 -14.59
N ASP A 248 22.67 -8.24 -14.34
CA ASP A 248 22.03 -7.11 -15.02
C ASP A 248 22.72 -5.78 -14.68
N PHE A 249 23.41 -5.71 -13.52
CA PHE A 249 24.33 -4.62 -13.22
C PHE A 249 25.61 -4.70 -14.05
N ARG A 250 26.28 -5.86 -14.15
CA ARG A 250 27.49 -6.04 -14.98
C ARG A 250 27.23 -5.74 -16.45
N ASP A 251 26.07 -6.10 -16.97
CA ASP A 251 25.62 -5.84 -18.34
C ASP A 251 25.37 -4.35 -18.64
N ALA A 252 25.22 -3.51 -17.61
CA ALA A 252 25.13 -2.07 -17.75
C ALA A 252 26.53 -1.42 -17.88
N GLY A 253 26.64 -0.41 -18.74
CA GLY A 253 27.84 0.42 -18.87
C GLY A 253 28.24 1.08 -17.54
N GLU A 254 29.54 1.27 -17.32
CA GLU A 254 30.09 1.50 -15.98
C GLU A 254 29.48 2.69 -15.23
N ASP A 255 29.26 3.83 -15.89
CA ASP A 255 28.66 5.00 -15.24
C ASP A 255 27.21 4.75 -14.80
N VAL A 256 26.44 4.04 -15.63
CA VAL A 256 25.05 3.64 -15.33
C VAL A 256 25.05 2.62 -14.19
N ARG A 257 25.97 1.66 -14.21
CA ARG A 257 26.17 0.64 -13.16
C ARG A 257 26.50 1.30 -11.81
N ALA A 258 27.48 2.20 -11.78
CA ALA A 258 27.88 2.96 -10.60
C ALA A 258 26.74 3.85 -10.08
N THR A 259 26.02 4.55 -10.96
CA THR A 259 24.89 5.42 -10.61
C THR A 259 23.72 4.63 -10.02
N LEU A 260 23.38 3.46 -10.59
CA LEU A 260 22.36 2.56 -10.04
C LEU A 260 22.73 2.03 -8.65
N LEU A 261 24.00 1.66 -8.45
CA LEU A 261 24.50 1.17 -7.16
C LEU A 261 24.59 2.30 -6.13
N GLY A 262 24.98 3.52 -6.53
CA GLY A 262 24.98 4.72 -5.69
C GLY A 262 23.58 5.12 -5.23
N ALA A 263 22.63 5.25 -6.17
CA ALA A 263 21.22 5.56 -5.86
C ALA A 263 20.58 4.50 -4.95
N LEU A 264 20.88 3.21 -5.19
CA LEU A 264 20.45 2.11 -4.32
C LEU A 264 21.04 2.23 -2.91
N CYS A 265 22.35 2.41 -2.78
CA CYS A 265 23.02 2.40 -1.48
C CYS A 265 22.68 3.66 -0.66
N ALA A 266 22.60 4.83 -1.28
CA ALA A 266 22.17 6.07 -0.63
C ALA A 266 20.75 5.94 -0.07
N SER A 267 19.78 5.49 -0.88
CA SER A 267 18.40 5.26 -0.44
C SER A 267 18.33 4.21 0.68
N ARG A 268 19.07 3.10 0.54
CA ARG A 268 19.05 2.01 1.52
C ARG A 268 19.72 2.39 2.83
N GLN A 269 20.72 3.26 2.85
CA GLN A 269 21.28 3.82 4.08
C GLN A 269 20.18 4.50 4.92
N ALA A 270 19.28 5.27 4.28
CA ALA A 270 18.14 5.88 4.96
C ALA A 270 17.05 4.87 5.34
N GLU A 271 16.65 3.99 4.42
CA GLU A 271 15.62 2.97 4.70
C GLU A 271 16.01 2.02 5.85
N ILE A 272 17.30 1.67 5.96
CA ILE A 272 17.83 0.84 7.06
C ILE A 272 17.89 1.65 8.36
N THR A 273 18.27 2.93 8.32
CA THR A 273 18.24 3.82 9.49
C THR A 273 16.81 3.97 10.03
N ASP A 274 15.82 4.20 9.16
CA ASP A 274 14.41 4.29 9.56
C ASP A 274 13.87 2.95 10.11
N ALA A 275 14.28 1.83 9.50
CA ALA A 275 13.95 0.49 9.98
C ALA A 275 14.54 0.19 11.36
N LEU A 276 15.76 0.66 11.66
CA LEU A 276 16.40 0.52 12.97
C LEU A 276 15.66 1.31 14.05
N VAL A 277 15.19 2.52 13.74
CA VAL A 277 14.36 3.32 14.66
C VAL A 277 13.01 2.64 14.91
N GLU A 278 12.37 2.07 13.88
CA GLU A 278 11.13 1.29 14.06
C GLU A 278 11.37 -0.01 14.85
N LEU A 279 12.49 -0.71 14.63
CA LEU A 279 12.93 -1.85 15.43
C LEU A 279 13.11 -1.47 16.90
N LEU A 280 13.84 -0.39 17.21
CA LEU A 280 14.03 0.13 18.58
C LEU A 280 12.69 0.44 19.26
N VAL A 281 11.83 1.22 18.60
CA VAL A 281 10.53 1.64 19.14
C VAL A 281 9.60 0.45 19.42
N ALA A 282 9.64 -0.57 18.55
CA ALA A 282 8.86 -1.79 18.72
C ALA A 282 9.49 -2.74 19.77
N LEU A 283 10.81 -2.84 19.82
CA LEU A 283 11.55 -3.71 20.76
C LEU A 283 11.41 -3.22 22.20
N VAL A 284 11.61 -1.93 22.48
CA VAL A 284 11.41 -1.35 23.83
C VAL A 284 9.98 -1.56 24.32
N HIS A 285 8.98 -1.42 23.44
CA HIS A 285 7.59 -1.75 23.80
C HIS A 285 7.40 -3.25 24.08
N LYS A 286 7.99 -4.12 23.26
CA LYS A 286 7.94 -5.59 23.40
C LYS A 286 8.60 -6.07 24.70
N ILE A 287 9.67 -5.42 25.15
CA ILE A 287 10.38 -5.73 26.41
C ILE A 287 9.44 -5.49 27.60
N ASN A 288 8.91 -4.27 27.75
CA ASN A 288 7.97 -3.92 28.83
C ASN A 288 6.73 -4.84 28.84
N ALA A 289 6.05 -4.94 27.69
CA ALA A 289 4.86 -5.78 27.54
C ALA A 289 5.13 -7.28 27.72
N ARG A 290 6.39 -7.75 27.69
CA ARG A 290 6.76 -9.15 28.00
C ARG A 290 7.02 -9.37 29.48
N ALA A 291 7.50 -8.37 30.21
CA ALA A 291 7.66 -8.42 31.66
C ALA A 291 6.28 -8.45 32.36
N GLU A 292 5.38 -7.52 32.01
CA GLU A 292 3.99 -7.45 32.51
C GLU A 292 3.29 -8.81 32.33
N ARG A 293 3.14 -9.27 31.08
CA ARG A 293 2.56 -10.58 30.76
C ARG A 293 3.30 -11.79 31.32
N ARG A 294 4.52 -11.67 31.85
CA ARG A 294 5.17 -12.78 32.58
C ARG A 294 4.68 -12.80 34.02
N VAL A 295 4.64 -11.65 34.67
CA VAL A 295 4.21 -11.53 36.07
C VAL A 295 2.70 -11.72 36.21
N GLU A 296 1.88 -11.26 35.26
CA GLU A 296 0.43 -11.56 35.23
C GLU A 296 0.17 -13.06 35.28
N ARG A 297 0.92 -13.86 34.48
CA ARG A 297 0.80 -15.32 34.47
C ARG A 297 1.33 -15.96 35.75
N GLN A 298 2.37 -15.40 36.36
CA GLN A 298 2.86 -15.85 37.67
C GLN A 298 1.82 -15.57 38.77
N LEU A 299 1.31 -14.35 38.88
CA LEU A 299 0.24 -14.02 39.82
C LEU A 299 -1.04 -14.81 39.55
N THR A 300 -1.43 -15.05 38.30
CA THR A 300 -2.60 -15.90 37.98
C THR A 300 -2.38 -17.35 38.46
N ALA A 301 -1.16 -17.88 38.37
CA ALA A 301 -0.81 -19.22 38.87
C ALA A 301 -0.64 -19.28 40.40
N GLU A 302 -0.32 -18.16 41.05
CA GLU A 302 -0.31 -17.99 42.51
C GLU A 302 -1.75 -17.85 43.05
N LEU A 303 -2.57 -16.96 42.48
CA LEU A 303 -3.96 -16.69 42.86
C LEU A 303 -4.85 -17.94 42.74
N LYS A 304 -4.64 -18.77 41.71
CA LYS A 304 -5.32 -20.09 41.58
C LYS A 304 -5.05 -21.08 42.73
N LYS A 305 -4.16 -20.75 43.67
CA LYS A 305 -3.91 -21.54 44.90
C LYS A 305 -4.55 -20.93 46.15
N VAL A 306 -5.08 -19.71 46.10
CA VAL A 306 -5.61 -18.97 47.26
C VAL A 306 -7.11 -19.23 47.42
N ARG A 307 -7.46 -20.25 48.21
CA ARG A 307 -8.87 -20.54 48.55
C ARG A 307 -9.48 -19.42 49.41
N GLY A 308 -10.78 -19.17 49.23
CA GLY A 308 -11.62 -18.37 50.14
C GLY A 308 -12.10 -17.03 49.60
N LYS A 309 -11.31 -16.31 48.80
CA LYS A 309 -11.68 -14.95 48.32
C LYS A 309 -12.91 -14.93 47.41
N GLU A 310 -13.06 -15.93 46.56
CA GLU A 310 -14.22 -16.10 45.68
C GLU A 310 -15.53 -16.19 46.48
N GLY A 311 -15.52 -16.87 47.64
CA GLY A 311 -16.66 -16.95 48.56
C GLY A 311 -16.92 -15.69 49.40
N ILE A 312 -16.06 -14.67 49.34
CA ILE A 312 -16.31 -13.34 49.90
C ILE A 312 -16.91 -12.44 48.80
N LEU A 313 -16.33 -12.46 47.60
CA LEU A 313 -16.83 -11.73 46.43
C LEU A 313 -18.23 -12.20 46.02
N PHE A 314 -18.49 -13.51 46.04
CA PHE A 314 -19.81 -14.06 45.75
C PHE A 314 -20.88 -13.53 46.71
N ARG A 315 -20.62 -13.56 48.03
CA ARG A 315 -21.57 -13.06 49.04
C ARG A 315 -21.81 -11.55 48.95
N LEU A 316 -20.80 -10.77 48.55
CA LEU A 316 -20.97 -9.34 48.27
C LEU A 316 -21.83 -9.09 47.04
N ALA A 317 -21.64 -9.85 45.96
CA ALA A 317 -22.45 -9.75 44.75
C ALA A 317 -23.90 -10.19 45.00
N ASP A 318 -24.10 -11.30 45.71
CA ASP A 318 -25.40 -11.84 46.11
C ASP A 318 -26.20 -10.84 46.96
N ALA A 319 -25.55 -10.24 47.97
CA ALA A 319 -26.16 -9.18 48.78
C ALA A 319 -26.48 -7.91 47.98
N ALA A 320 -25.58 -7.47 47.08
CA ALA A 320 -25.81 -6.30 46.24
C ALA A 320 -26.97 -6.50 45.25
N VAL A 321 -27.11 -7.71 44.68
CA VAL A 321 -28.20 -8.06 43.76
C VAL A 321 -29.52 -8.26 44.52
N GLY A 322 -29.48 -8.77 45.76
CA GLY A 322 -30.66 -8.95 46.59
C GLY A 322 -31.28 -7.65 47.13
N GLN A 323 -30.50 -6.58 47.30
CA GLN A 323 -30.99 -5.26 47.76
C GLN A 323 -30.28 -4.09 47.04
N PRO A 324 -30.55 -3.85 45.73
CA PRO A 324 -29.81 -2.90 44.91
C PRO A 324 -29.96 -1.43 45.36
N GLU A 325 -31.16 -1.03 45.81
CA GLU A 325 -31.44 0.31 46.35
C GLU A 325 -30.96 0.49 47.81
N GLY A 326 -30.43 -0.56 48.43
CA GLY A 326 -30.03 -0.53 49.82
C GLY A 326 -28.64 0.08 50.02
N THR A 327 -28.53 1.07 50.91
CA THR A 327 -27.24 1.71 51.24
C THR A 327 -26.17 0.68 51.61
N VAL A 328 -24.96 0.80 51.05
CA VAL A 328 -23.79 -0.09 51.27
C VAL A 328 -23.60 -0.51 52.74
N ARG A 329 -23.75 0.42 53.68
CA ARG A 329 -23.59 0.19 55.12
C ARG A 329 -24.64 -0.75 55.74
N LYS A 330 -25.84 -0.82 55.15
CA LYS A 330 -26.92 -1.74 55.57
C LYS A 330 -26.90 -3.08 54.82
N VAL A 331 -26.47 -3.09 53.55
CA VAL A 331 -26.53 -4.30 52.70
C VAL A 331 -25.24 -5.12 52.75
N LEU A 332 -24.09 -4.48 52.54
CA LEU A 332 -22.82 -5.18 52.30
C LEU A 332 -22.02 -5.42 53.58
N TYR A 333 -22.03 -4.45 54.50
CA TYR A 333 -21.21 -4.53 55.73
C TYR A 333 -21.67 -5.61 56.73
N PRO A 334 -22.95 -6.00 56.84
CA PRO A 334 -23.34 -7.18 57.65
C PRO A 334 -22.87 -8.50 57.04
N VAL A 335 -22.81 -8.59 55.71
CA VAL A 335 -22.47 -9.81 54.96
C VAL A 335 -20.95 -10.01 54.88
N VAL A 336 -20.20 -8.91 54.75
CA VAL A 336 -18.74 -8.87 54.88
C VAL A 336 -18.36 -7.61 55.66
N GLY A 337 -17.91 -7.80 56.91
CA GLY A 337 -17.58 -6.71 57.83
C GLY A 337 -16.66 -5.65 57.23
N GLU A 338 -16.90 -4.38 57.56
CA GLU A 338 -16.15 -3.24 57.01
C GLU A 338 -14.63 -3.38 57.23
N LYS A 339 -14.19 -3.94 58.36
CA LYS A 339 -12.78 -4.27 58.61
C LYS A 339 -12.24 -5.21 57.52
N THR A 340 -12.91 -6.33 57.26
CA THR A 340 -12.54 -7.29 56.21
C THR A 340 -12.50 -6.66 54.82
N LEU A 341 -13.39 -5.70 54.53
CA LEU A 341 -13.36 -4.92 53.28
C LEU A 341 -12.15 -3.98 53.21
N ARG A 342 -11.82 -3.26 54.30
CA ARG A 342 -10.62 -2.43 54.38
C ARG A 342 -9.34 -3.27 54.28
N ASP A 343 -9.31 -4.43 54.92
CA ASP A 343 -8.20 -5.38 54.88
C ASP A 343 -8.03 -5.93 53.45
N LEU A 344 -9.12 -6.28 52.73
CA LEU A 344 -9.08 -6.68 51.32
C LEU A 344 -8.63 -5.54 50.38
N VAL A 345 -9.01 -4.29 50.64
CA VAL A 345 -8.54 -3.13 49.86
C VAL A 345 -7.07 -2.84 50.14
N ALA A 346 -6.61 -2.98 51.38
CA ALA A 346 -5.19 -2.89 51.73
C ALA A 346 -4.39 -4.02 51.06
N GLU A 347 -4.90 -5.25 51.09
CA GLU A 347 -4.28 -6.40 50.43
C GLU A 347 -4.27 -6.24 48.90
N ALA A 348 -5.32 -5.69 48.29
CA ALA A 348 -5.36 -5.40 46.86
C ALA A 348 -4.30 -4.35 46.46
N LYS A 349 -4.18 -3.26 47.22
CA LYS A 349 -3.15 -2.22 47.01
C LYS A 349 -1.74 -2.75 47.26
N ALA A 350 -1.55 -3.61 48.27
CA ALA A 350 -0.29 -4.30 48.52
C ALA A 350 0.06 -5.26 47.38
N ASN A 351 -0.90 -6.02 46.86
CA ASN A 351 -0.73 -6.88 45.68
C ASN A 351 -0.43 -6.06 44.41
N GLU A 352 -0.97 -4.85 44.26
CA GLU A 352 -0.62 -3.96 43.14
C GLU A 352 0.82 -3.42 43.25
N LYS A 353 1.25 -2.98 44.44
CA LYS A 353 2.66 -2.57 44.67
C LYS A 353 3.61 -3.76 44.49
N ALA A 354 3.23 -4.96 44.96
CA ALA A 354 3.98 -6.20 44.77
C ALA A 354 4.01 -6.67 43.30
N PHE A 355 2.92 -6.50 42.53
CA PHE A 355 2.88 -6.75 41.09
C PHE A 355 3.87 -5.83 40.37
N LYS A 356 3.78 -4.52 40.60
CA LYS A 356 4.70 -3.53 40.04
C LYS A 356 6.16 -3.82 40.41
N ALA A 357 6.44 -4.27 41.64
CA ALA A 357 7.77 -4.71 42.07
C ALA A 357 8.24 -5.99 41.34
N LYS A 358 7.40 -7.04 41.26
CA LYS A 358 7.71 -8.27 40.49
C LYS A 358 7.96 -7.96 39.01
N VAL A 359 7.20 -7.03 38.40
CA VAL A 359 7.41 -6.57 37.01
C VAL A 359 8.76 -5.88 36.87
N ARG A 360 9.11 -4.96 37.77
CA ARG A 360 10.43 -4.28 37.78
C ARG A 360 11.59 -5.27 37.86
N THR A 361 11.55 -6.24 38.78
CA THR A 361 12.59 -7.27 38.92
C THR A 361 12.69 -8.16 37.68
N THR A 362 11.55 -8.52 37.07
CA THR A 362 11.49 -9.29 35.82
C THR A 362 12.04 -8.50 34.62
N LEU A 363 11.77 -7.19 34.58
CA LEU A 363 12.26 -6.29 33.56
C LEU A 363 13.77 -6.10 33.68
N ARG A 364 14.26 -5.72 34.86
CA ARG A 364 15.68 -5.50 35.18
C ARG A 364 16.54 -6.72 34.82
N SER A 365 16.11 -7.92 35.22
CA SER A 365 16.82 -9.17 34.90
C SER A 365 16.82 -9.49 33.41
N SER A 366 15.65 -9.49 32.75
CA SER A 366 15.55 -9.84 31.33
C SER A 366 16.22 -8.84 30.38
N TYR A 367 16.29 -7.56 30.76
CA TYR A 367 17.07 -6.56 30.05
C TYR A 367 18.57 -6.76 30.28
N SER A 368 19.02 -6.82 31.53
CA SER A 368 20.45 -6.94 31.86
C SER A 368 21.12 -8.19 31.29
N SER A 369 20.39 -9.30 31.11
CA SER A 369 20.95 -10.58 30.66
C SER A 369 20.80 -10.87 29.16
N TYR A 370 20.06 -10.04 28.40
CA TYR A 370 19.80 -10.30 26.98
C TYR A 370 19.68 -9.01 26.17
N TYR A 371 18.78 -8.08 26.55
CA TYR A 371 18.57 -6.87 25.73
C TYR A 371 19.66 -5.81 25.86
N ARG A 372 20.44 -5.75 26.97
CA ARG A 372 21.49 -4.73 27.14
C ARG A 372 22.56 -4.76 26.04
N GLN A 373 22.88 -5.92 25.46
CA GLN A 373 23.84 -6.03 24.36
C GLN A 373 23.44 -5.24 23.09
N MET A 374 22.18 -4.78 23.02
CA MET A 374 21.72 -3.87 21.97
C MET A 374 22.25 -2.44 22.13
N LEU A 375 22.57 -2.01 23.35
CA LEU A 375 22.76 -0.60 23.69
C LEU A 375 24.08 -0.03 23.11
N PRO A 376 25.28 -0.60 23.34
CA PRO A 376 26.52 -0.08 22.74
C PRO A 376 26.48 0.04 21.20
N PRO A 377 26.14 -1.01 20.42
CA PRO A 377 26.16 -0.91 18.96
C PRO A 377 25.05 0.01 18.43
N LEU A 378 23.93 0.18 19.14
CA LEU A 378 22.87 1.10 18.76
C LEU A 378 23.27 2.56 18.96
N LEU A 379 23.86 2.90 20.12
CA LEU A 379 24.36 4.26 20.39
C LEU A 379 25.50 4.65 19.45
N ASN A 380 26.38 3.71 19.12
CA ASN A 380 27.49 3.95 18.19
C ASN A 380 27.06 4.06 16.71
N THR A 381 25.83 3.65 16.37
CA THR A 381 25.34 3.62 14.97
C THR A 381 24.27 4.68 14.68
N LEU A 382 23.41 5.03 15.63
CA LEU A 382 22.31 5.98 15.41
C LEU A 382 22.67 7.38 15.96
N GLY A 383 22.87 8.34 15.05
CA GLY A 383 23.11 9.75 15.39
C GLY A 383 21.83 10.42 15.88
N PHE A 384 21.51 10.26 17.17
CA PHE A 384 20.37 10.93 17.79
C PHE A 384 20.61 12.45 17.92
N LYS A 385 19.60 13.24 17.60
CA LYS A 385 19.61 14.72 17.70
C LYS A 385 18.30 15.25 18.23
N CYS A 386 18.30 16.50 18.68
CA CYS A 386 17.15 17.13 19.31
C CYS A 386 17.32 18.67 19.27
N ASN A 387 16.35 19.37 18.68
CA ASN A 387 16.32 20.84 18.65
C ASN A 387 15.52 21.41 19.84
N ASN A 388 14.60 20.62 20.39
CA ASN A 388 13.76 21.04 21.52
C ASN A 388 14.48 20.93 22.87
N THR A 389 14.81 22.06 23.48
CA THR A 389 15.50 22.13 24.79
C THR A 389 14.76 21.38 25.90
N ALA A 390 13.44 21.24 25.85
CA ALA A 390 12.66 20.49 26.83
C ALA A 390 12.96 18.98 26.84
N TYR A 391 13.53 18.46 25.75
CA TYR A 391 13.94 17.05 25.60
C TYR A 391 15.45 16.84 25.78
N ARG A 392 16.22 17.91 25.99
CA ARG A 392 17.66 17.88 26.25
C ARG A 392 18.08 16.90 27.38
N PRO A 393 17.34 16.77 28.51
CA PRO A 393 17.65 15.77 29.54
C PRO A 393 17.71 14.32 29.04
N VAL A 394 16.98 13.98 27.96
CA VAL A 394 17.05 12.64 27.34
C VAL A 394 18.33 12.48 26.52
N MET A 395 18.78 13.53 25.82
CA MET A 395 20.04 13.52 25.09
C MET A 395 21.25 13.41 26.03
N ASP A 396 21.25 14.15 27.14
CA ASP A 396 22.33 14.10 28.11
C ASP A 396 22.36 12.74 28.84
N ALA A 397 21.20 12.14 29.08
CA ALA A 397 21.10 10.77 29.58
C ALA A 397 21.60 9.72 28.56
N LEU A 398 21.45 9.93 27.25
CA LEU A 398 22.07 9.07 26.24
C LEU A 398 23.60 9.20 26.21
N ALA A 399 24.14 10.41 26.41
CA ALA A 399 25.58 10.62 26.54
C ALA A 399 26.14 9.88 27.77
N LEU A 400 25.43 9.89 28.90
CA LEU A 400 25.77 9.09 30.07
C LEU A 400 25.72 7.58 29.79
N LEU A 401 24.71 7.10 29.04
CA LEU A 401 24.65 5.70 28.62
C LEU A 401 25.80 5.31 27.69
N ALA A 402 26.24 6.20 26.80
CA ALA A 402 27.41 5.97 25.96
C ALA A 402 28.70 5.87 26.78
N LYS A 403 28.91 6.79 27.75
CA LYS A 403 30.04 6.74 28.70
C LYS A 403 30.13 5.41 29.45
N TYR A 404 28.98 4.80 29.78
CA TYR A 404 28.87 3.54 30.51
C TYR A 404 28.47 2.35 29.62
N ALA A 405 28.65 2.42 28.30
CA ALA A 405 28.24 1.37 27.37
C ALA A 405 29.00 0.06 27.65
N ASP A 406 30.33 0.13 27.60
CA ASP A 406 31.23 -1.03 27.71
C ASP A 406 31.61 -1.41 29.15
N VAL A 407 31.21 -0.60 30.14
CA VAL A 407 31.39 -0.89 31.58
C VAL A 407 30.48 -2.05 31.99
N ASP A 408 31.05 -3.08 32.64
CA ASP A 408 30.35 -4.31 33.07
C ASP A 408 28.97 -4.01 33.69
N GLY A 409 27.94 -4.73 33.26
CA GLY A 409 26.58 -4.64 33.82
C GLY A 409 26.49 -5.01 35.30
N LYS A 410 27.52 -5.66 35.87
CA LYS A 410 27.66 -5.86 37.32
C LYS A 410 27.90 -4.57 38.11
N THR A 411 28.49 -3.53 37.50
CA THR A 411 28.66 -2.22 38.15
C THR A 411 27.29 -1.59 38.33
N ARG A 412 26.79 -1.61 39.57
CA ARG A 412 25.37 -1.36 39.88
C ARG A 412 24.94 0.11 39.75
N PHE A 413 25.85 1.05 39.97
CA PHE A 413 25.57 2.49 40.06
C PHE A 413 26.42 3.29 39.08
N TYR A 414 26.00 4.53 38.80
CA TYR A 414 26.89 5.56 38.22
C TYR A 414 27.83 6.12 39.28
N ASP A 415 28.94 6.73 38.85
CA ASP A 415 29.88 7.38 39.75
C ASP A 415 29.33 8.72 40.26
N ALA A 416 29.73 9.12 41.47
CA ALA A 416 29.14 10.25 42.18
C ALA A 416 29.41 11.63 41.53
N GLY A 417 30.32 11.70 40.56
CA GLY A 417 30.60 12.90 39.77
C GLY A 417 29.78 13.01 38.47
N ASP A 418 29.02 11.97 38.08
CA ASP A 418 28.22 11.99 36.86
C ASP A 418 26.78 12.43 37.13
N ALA A 419 26.35 13.48 36.43
CA ALA A 419 24.97 13.94 36.45
C ALA A 419 24.08 13.02 35.59
N ALA A 420 23.15 12.31 36.24
CA ALA A 420 22.12 11.51 35.58
C ALA A 420 20.75 12.24 35.65
N PRO A 421 20.25 12.84 34.56
CA PRO A 421 19.00 13.61 34.59
C PRO A 421 17.79 12.78 35.03
N MET A 422 17.09 13.21 36.08
CA MET A 422 15.91 12.52 36.63
C MET A 422 14.58 13.11 36.11
N ASP A 423 14.52 14.42 35.93
CA ASP A 423 13.39 15.11 35.30
C ASP A 423 13.46 15.00 33.77
N GLY A 424 12.30 14.99 33.10
CA GLY A 424 12.16 14.61 31.69
C GLY A 424 12.35 13.11 31.39
N VAL A 425 13.29 12.45 32.09
CA VAL A 425 13.69 11.06 31.85
C VAL A 425 12.93 10.05 32.73
N VAL A 426 12.97 10.21 34.06
CA VAL A 426 12.47 9.22 35.01
C VAL A 426 11.10 9.64 35.54
N ARG A 427 10.06 8.93 35.08
CA ARG A 427 8.66 9.10 35.54
C ARG A 427 8.57 8.97 37.06
N LYS A 428 7.68 9.77 37.68
CA LYS A 428 7.54 9.86 39.15
C LYS A 428 7.35 8.49 39.82
N ASP A 429 6.56 7.61 39.21
CA ASP A 429 6.28 6.26 39.73
C ASP A 429 7.51 5.33 39.70
N TRP A 430 8.53 5.62 38.88
CA TRP A 430 9.77 4.83 38.75
C TRP A 430 10.92 5.31 39.64
N ARG A 431 10.84 6.50 40.28
CA ARG A 431 11.98 7.05 41.06
C ARG A 431 12.40 6.14 42.23
N GLU A 432 11.43 5.58 42.97
CA GLU A 432 11.64 4.55 44.01
C GLU A 432 12.31 3.24 43.50
N ALA A 433 12.44 3.05 42.19
CA ALA A 433 13.05 1.87 41.58
C ALA A 433 14.34 2.18 40.80
N VAL A 434 14.76 3.44 40.80
CA VAL A 434 15.95 3.96 40.09
C VAL A 434 16.98 4.50 41.09
N VAL A 435 16.53 5.07 42.22
CA VAL A 435 17.37 5.61 43.28
C VAL A 435 17.36 4.64 44.47
N ASP A 436 18.52 4.37 45.08
CA ASP A 436 18.64 3.58 46.31
C ASP A 436 18.43 4.41 47.59
N ASP A 437 18.41 3.74 48.75
CA ASP A 437 18.20 4.36 50.07
C ASP A 437 19.31 5.39 50.45
N LYS A 438 20.37 5.50 49.66
CA LYS A 438 21.51 6.42 49.83
C LYS A 438 21.56 7.50 48.75
N GLY A 439 20.51 7.63 47.93
CA GLY A 439 20.42 8.61 46.85
C GLY A 439 21.18 8.23 45.57
N LYS A 440 21.75 7.02 45.48
CA LYS A 440 22.54 6.60 44.31
C LYS A 440 21.64 6.02 43.22
N ILE A 441 21.93 6.39 41.97
CA ILE A 441 21.14 5.95 40.81
C ILE A 441 21.68 4.61 40.31
N GLU A 442 20.83 3.57 40.36
CA GLU A 442 21.15 2.27 39.75
C GLU A 442 21.18 2.39 38.21
N ARG A 443 22.24 1.86 37.59
CA ARG A 443 22.42 1.86 36.13
C ARG A 443 21.24 1.21 35.41
N ILE A 444 21.01 -0.10 35.61
CA ILE A 444 20.06 -0.87 34.81
C ILE A 444 18.61 -0.32 34.83
N PRO A 445 18.01 0.05 35.97
CA PRO A 445 16.69 0.70 35.99
C PRO A 445 16.68 2.06 35.30
N TYR A 446 17.77 2.82 35.37
CA TYR A 446 17.93 4.09 34.65
C TYR A 446 18.02 3.86 33.13
N GLU A 447 18.85 2.91 32.64
CA GLU A 447 18.93 2.58 31.20
C GLU A 447 17.54 2.25 30.62
N LEU A 448 16.75 1.49 31.37
CA LEU A 448 15.35 1.16 31.03
C LEU A 448 14.43 2.39 30.96
N CYS A 449 14.60 3.35 31.89
CA CYS A 449 13.83 4.59 31.86
C CYS A 449 14.21 5.47 30.66
N VAL A 450 15.51 5.62 30.37
CA VAL A 450 16.01 6.37 29.21
C VAL A 450 15.50 5.76 27.90
N LEU A 451 15.53 4.43 27.75
CA LEU A 451 14.99 3.77 26.56
C LEU A 451 13.49 4.01 26.36
N VAL A 452 12.71 4.10 27.44
CA VAL A 452 11.28 4.46 27.37
C VAL A 452 11.08 5.95 27.03
N ALA A 453 11.87 6.84 27.63
CA ALA A 453 11.84 8.28 27.34
C ALA A 453 12.23 8.57 25.88
N LEU A 454 13.35 8.01 25.41
CA LEU A 454 13.81 8.05 24.03
C LEU A 454 12.74 7.57 23.06
N ARG A 455 12.14 6.39 23.33
CA ARG A 455 11.05 5.86 22.50
C ARG A 455 9.85 6.80 22.43
N ASP A 456 9.44 7.41 23.54
CA ASP A 456 8.30 8.33 23.55
C ASP A 456 8.63 9.71 22.95
N ALA A 457 9.91 10.14 22.94
CA ALA A 457 10.40 11.36 22.27
C ALA A 457 10.54 11.17 20.74
N ILE A 458 11.17 10.08 20.29
CA ILE A 458 11.23 9.68 18.86
C ILE A 458 9.83 9.61 18.27
N ARG A 459 8.89 8.98 18.99
CA ARG A 459 7.49 8.88 18.55
C ARG A 459 6.73 10.21 18.46
N ARG A 460 7.31 11.31 18.93
CA ARG A 460 6.81 12.68 18.77
C ARG A 460 7.64 13.50 17.76
N ARG A 461 8.73 12.92 17.20
CA ARG A 461 9.80 13.60 16.43
C ARG A 461 10.57 14.70 17.19
N GLU A 462 10.48 14.70 18.53
CA GLU A 462 11.22 15.62 19.41
C GLU A 462 12.71 15.25 19.47
N ILE A 463 13.00 13.94 19.32
CA ILE A 463 14.32 13.40 19.00
C ILE A 463 14.23 12.77 17.62
N TYR A 464 15.18 13.13 16.75
CA TYR A 464 15.32 12.60 15.40
C TYR A 464 16.66 11.88 15.22
N VAL A 465 16.88 11.26 14.06
CA VAL A 465 18.07 10.43 13.77
C VAL A 465 18.68 10.82 12.43
N GLU A 466 19.96 11.19 12.44
CA GLU A 466 20.73 11.54 11.25
C GLU A 466 20.78 10.39 10.23
N GLY A 467 20.61 10.76 8.95
CA GLY A 467 20.64 9.83 7.84
C GLY A 467 19.39 8.96 7.67
N GLY A 468 18.35 9.10 8.49
CA GLY A 468 17.01 8.59 8.20
C GLY A 468 16.23 9.52 7.25
N MET A 469 15.04 9.10 6.81
CA MET A 469 14.10 9.95 6.07
C MET A 469 12.76 10.08 6.81
N ARG A 470 12.18 8.96 7.28
CA ARG A 470 10.99 8.97 8.12
C ARG A 470 11.25 9.63 9.47
N TRP A 471 12.46 9.46 10.02
CA TRP A 471 12.86 10.01 11.32
C TRP A 471 13.98 11.06 11.21
N ARG A 472 14.06 11.79 10.08
CA ARG A 472 14.90 12.99 9.93
C ARG A 472 14.40 14.15 10.80
N ASN A 473 15.14 15.26 10.79
CA ASN A 473 14.75 16.49 11.48
C ASN A 473 13.36 16.95 10.99
N PRO A 474 12.36 17.18 11.86
CA PRO A 474 11.04 17.62 11.43
C PRO A 474 11.01 19.00 10.76
N GLU A 475 12.04 19.84 10.96
CA GLU A 475 12.16 21.13 10.28
C GLU A 475 12.54 20.97 8.79
N ASP A 476 13.24 19.89 8.42
CA ASP A 476 13.55 19.54 7.02
C ASP A 476 12.30 19.14 6.20
N ASP A 477 11.16 18.95 6.86
CA ASP A 477 9.84 18.69 6.24
C ASP A 477 9.04 19.99 5.99
N LEU A 478 9.58 21.17 6.34
CA LEU A 478 8.94 22.48 6.17
C LEU A 478 9.31 23.15 4.83
N PRO A 479 8.45 24.03 4.28
CA PRO A 479 8.83 24.94 3.19
C PRO A 479 10.05 25.81 3.55
N GLY A 480 10.93 26.07 2.58
CA GLY A 480 12.11 26.94 2.80
C GLY A 480 11.78 28.41 3.12
N ASP A 481 10.53 28.84 2.88
CA ASP A 481 9.99 30.15 3.22
C ASP A 481 9.11 30.14 4.49
N PHE A 482 9.03 29.00 5.21
CA PHE A 482 8.00 28.75 6.22
C PHE A 482 7.88 29.83 7.30
N GLU A 483 8.99 30.28 7.88
CA GLU A 483 8.96 31.33 8.92
C GLU A 483 8.56 32.71 8.35
N SER A 484 8.95 33.04 7.12
CA SER A 484 8.57 34.29 6.45
C SER A 484 7.13 34.30 5.91
N ALA A 485 6.59 33.14 5.55
CA ALA A 485 5.26 32.97 4.94
C ALA A 485 4.26 32.27 5.87
N ARG A 486 4.57 32.15 7.17
CA ARG A 486 3.85 31.31 8.15
C ARG A 486 2.34 31.50 8.14
N THR A 487 1.86 32.75 8.19
CA THR A 487 0.42 33.08 8.15
C THR A 487 -0.26 32.57 6.87
N VAL A 488 0.41 32.65 5.72
CA VAL A 488 -0.11 32.16 4.42
C VAL A 488 -0.21 30.63 4.44
N HIS A 489 0.82 29.94 4.92
CA HIS A 489 0.85 28.48 5.05
C HIS A 489 -0.26 27.98 5.99
N TYR A 490 -0.43 28.59 7.16
CA TYR A 490 -1.49 28.24 8.12
C TYR A 490 -2.90 28.51 7.59
N ALA A 491 -3.11 29.63 6.89
CA ALA A 491 -4.37 29.96 6.24
C ALA A 491 -4.74 28.95 5.14
N ALA A 492 -3.76 28.53 4.32
CA ALA A 492 -3.97 27.53 3.26
C ALA A 492 -4.45 26.18 3.81
N ILE A 493 -3.88 25.70 4.93
CA ILE A 493 -4.32 24.47 5.62
C ILE A 493 -5.51 24.68 6.57
N ARG A 494 -6.04 25.92 6.66
CA ARG A 494 -7.17 26.33 7.51
C ARG A 494 -6.98 25.97 8.99
N GLN A 495 -5.77 26.19 9.52
CA GLN A 495 -5.45 26.01 10.94
C GLN A 495 -5.08 27.36 11.60
N PRO A 496 -5.36 27.57 12.89
CA PRO A 496 -4.92 28.76 13.61
C PRO A 496 -3.43 28.69 13.96
N GLU A 497 -2.77 29.85 14.03
CA GLU A 497 -1.35 29.95 14.38
C GLU A 497 -1.06 29.66 15.87
N ASP A 498 -2.02 29.90 16.77
CA ASP A 498 -1.90 29.56 18.19
C ASP A 498 -2.19 28.06 18.41
N PRO A 499 -1.20 27.26 18.89
CA PRO A 499 -1.44 25.86 19.23
C PRO A 499 -2.48 25.68 20.34
N LYS A 500 -2.70 26.67 21.23
CA LYS A 500 -3.75 26.59 22.26
C LYS A 500 -5.15 26.67 21.63
N GLU A 501 -5.35 27.50 20.62
CA GLU A 501 -6.63 27.57 19.90
C GLU A 501 -6.91 26.24 19.20
N PHE A 502 -5.93 25.71 18.44
CA PHE A 502 -6.06 24.40 17.78
C PHE A 502 -6.40 23.28 18.77
N VAL A 503 -5.67 23.18 19.90
CA VAL A 503 -5.93 22.16 20.93
C VAL A 503 -7.30 22.35 21.58
N THR A 504 -7.75 23.60 21.77
CA THR A 504 -9.05 23.91 22.38
C THR A 504 -10.20 23.57 21.43
N GLY A 505 -10.10 23.94 20.15
CA GLY A 505 -11.06 23.57 19.11
C GLY A 505 -11.09 22.06 18.82
N LEU A 506 -9.98 21.35 19.01
CA LEU A 506 -9.94 19.87 18.94
C LEU A 506 -10.60 19.22 20.16
N LYS A 507 -10.33 19.71 21.38
CA LYS A 507 -10.99 19.25 22.61
C LYS A 507 -12.49 19.46 22.55
N ARG A 508 -12.95 20.67 22.20
CA ARG A 508 -14.38 21.01 22.08
C ARG A 508 -15.09 20.04 21.14
N ARG A 509 -14.62 19.87 19.90
CA ARG A 509 -15.21 18.92 18.93
C ARG A 509 -15.25 17.47 19.42
N MET A 510 -14.31 17.06 20.26
CA MET A 510 -14.32 15.73 20.88
C MET A 510 -15.39 15.63 21.97
N THR A 511 -15.49 16.63 22.86
CA THR A 511 -16.53 16.75 23.87
C THR A 511 -17.93 16.83 23.23
N ASP A 512 -18.17 17.78 22.31
CA ASP A 512 -19.44 17.93 21.59
C ASP A 512 -19.90 16.62 20.93
N GLY A 513 -18.96 15.81 20.41
CA GLY A 513 -19.24 14.53 19.77
C GLY A 513 -19.55 13.40 20.77
N LEU A 514 -18.91 13.40 21.92
CA LEU A 514 -19.19 12.47 23.02
C LEU A 514 -20.52 12.80 23.70
N ASP A 515 -20.82 14.08 23.91
CA ASP A 515 -22.06 14.54 24.55
C ASP A 515 -23.27 14.22 23.65
N ARG A 516 -23.17 14.43 22.33
CA ARG A 516 -24.18 14.00 21.36
C ARG A 516 -24.40 12.48 21.38
N LEU A 517 -23.33 11.69 21.47
CA LEU A 517 -23.44 10.24 21.58
C LEU A 517 -24.08 9.83 22.93
N SER A 518 -23.76 10.52 24.02
CA SER A 518 -24.33 10.26 25.34
C SER A 518 -25.83 10.61 25.39
N ALA A 519 -26.25 11.71 24.76
CA ALA A 519 -27.65 12.07 24.61
C ALA A 519 -28.40 11.01 23.79
N ALA A 520 -27.90 10.70 22.59
CA ALA A 520 -28.50 9.73 21.67
C ALA A 520 -28.59 8.29 22.25
N LEU A 521 -27.73 7.96 23.21
CA LEU A 521 -27.78 6.69 23.97
C LEU A 521 -28.81 6.71 25.11
N ALA A 522 -29.12 7.89 25.66
CA ALA A 522 -30.07 8.07 26.76
C ALA A 522 -31.52 8.25 26.27
N ASP A 523 -31.73 8.94 25.14
CA ASP A 523 -33.04 9.09 24.49
C ASP A 523 -33.40 7.91 23.54
N GLY A 524 -32.41 7.06 23.22
CA GLY A 524 -32.56 5.90 22.33
C GLY A 524 -32.40 6.21 20.83
N SER A 525 -32.14 7.46 20.44
CA SER A 525 -32.04 7.91 19.05
C SER A 525 -30.76 7.43 18.33
N ALA A 526 -29.79 6.84 19.03
CA ALA A 526 -28.50 6.39 18.49
C ALA A 526 -28.58 5.20 17.50
N GLY A 527 -29.69 5.01 16.79
CA GLY A 527 -29.84 3.98 15.76
C GLY A 527 -29.57 2.55 16.27
N GLY A 528 -29.88 2.27 17.54
CA GLY A 528 -29.62 0.98 18.18
C GLY A 528 -28.17 0.72 18.59
N VAL A 529 -27.26 1.70 18.53
CA VAL A 529 -25.91 1.62 19.12
C VAL A 529 -26.02 1.39 20.63
N LYS A 530 -25.15 0.53 21.18
CA LYS A 530 -25.15 0.14 22.61
C LYS A 530 -23.74 0.04 23.17
N VAL A 531 -23.56 0.43 24.43
CA VAL A 531 -22.36 0.06 25.19
C VAL A 531 -22.57 -1.34 25.77
N THR A 532 -21.64 -2.25 25.48
CA THR A 532 -21.64 -3.64 25.96
C THR A 532 -20.28 -3.94 26.62
N THR A 533 -20.06 -5.17 27.09
CA THR A 533 -18.79 -5.57 27.71
C THR A 533 -18.04 -6.55 26.81
N ARG A 534 -16.77 -6.27 26.51
CA ARG A 534 -15.89 -7.13 25.70
C ARG A 534 -14.58 -7.37 26.44
N LYS A 535 -14.29 -8.64 26.77
CA LYS A 535 -13.13 -9.05 27.60
C LYS A 535 -13.07 -8.42 29.02
N GLY A 536 -14.20 -7.92 29.53
CA GLY A 536 -14.28 -7.20 30.82
C GLY A 536 -14.17 -5.68 30.71
N GLU A 537 -13.89 -5.13 29.52
CA GLU A 537 -13.83 -3.69 29.26
C GLU A 537 -15.13 -3.21 28.57
N PRO A 538 -15.56 -1.96 28.78
CA PRO A 538 -16.67 -1.35 28.02
C PRO A 538 -16.36 -1.28 26.52
N TRP A 539 -17.37 -1.55 25.69
CA TRP A 539 -17.22 -1.67 24.23
C TRP A 539 -18.44 -1.12 23.48
N ILE A 540 -18.22 -0.18 22.56
CA ILE A 540 -19.29 0.38 21.71
C ILE A 540 -19.65 -0.63 20.60
N THR A 541 -20.92 -0.98 20.53
CA THR A 541 -21.50 -1.92 19.56
C THR A 541 -22.47 -1.18 18.67
N VAL A 542 -22.15 -1.11 17.38
CA VAL A 542 -23.08 -0.62 16.34
C VAL A 542 -23.88 -1.83 15.82
N PRO A 543 -25.21 -1.76 15.68
CA PRO A 543 -25.98 -2.84 15.09
C PRO A 543 -25.66 -3.01 13.61
N LYS A 544 -26.06 -4.14 13.04
CA LYS A 544 -26.09 -4.28 11.58
C LYS A 544 -27.32 -3.54 11.05
N LEU A 545 -27.22 -3.02 9.83
CA LEU A 545 -28.41 -2.71 9.04
C LEU A 545 -29.21 -4.01 8.84
N GLU A 546 -30.54 -3.90 8.88
CA GLU A 546 -31.41 -5.02 8.54
C GLU A 546 -31.29 -5.33 7.04
N PRO A 547 -31.22 -6.61 6.64
CA PRO A 547 -31.27 -6.97 5.22
C PRO A 547 -32.60 -6.51 4.61
N LEU A 548 -32.55 -5.95 3.40
CA LEU A 548 -33.76 -5.80 2.58
C LEU A 548 -34.27 -7.19 2.18
N ASP A 549 -35.59 -7.35 2.09
CA ASP A 549 -36.22 -8.56 1.56
C ASP A 549 -35.75 -8.84 0.12
N GLU A 550 -35.53 -10.12 -0.23
CA GLU A 550 -35.14 -10.48 -1.59
C GLU A 550 -36.30 -10.18 -2.58
N PRO A 551 -36.09 -9.33 -3.62
CA PRO A 551 -37.14 -9.03 -4.59
C PRO A 551 -37.63 -10.28 -5.32
N THR A 552 -38.93 -10.40 -5.54
CA THR A 552 -39.58 -11.62 -6.07
C THR A 552 -39.01 -12.11 -7.41
N GLY A 553 -38.51 -11.21 -8.25
CA GLY A 553 -37.87 -11.53 -9.53
C GLY A 553 -36.38 -11.88 -9.46
N LEU A 554 -35.72 -11.75 -8.30
CA LEU A 554 -34.26 -11.85 -8.17
C LEU A 554 -33.72 -13.22 -8.59
N GLN A 555 -34.42 -14.32 -8.26
CA GLN A 555 -33.96 -15.66 -8.65
C GLN A 555 -34.07 -15.87 -10.17
N ALA A 556 -35.19 -15.49 -10.79
CA ALA A 556 -35.34 -15.57 -12.24
C ALA A 556 -34.29 -14.72 -12.99
N LEU A 557 -33.90 -13.58 -12.43
CA LEU A 557 -32.80 -12.76 -12.96
C LEU A 557 -31.43 -13.45 -12.80
N LYS A 558 -31.13 -14.05 -11.64
CA LYS A 558 -29.92 -14.86 -11.41
C LYS A 558 -29.85 -16.02 -12.43
N ASP A 559 -30.97 -16.72 -12.64
CA ASP A 559 -31.06 -17.87 -13.55
C ASP A 559 -30.88 -17.46 -15.03
N GLU A 560 -31.49 -16.36 -15.47
CA GLU A 560 -31.31 -15.82 -16.83
C GLU A 560 -29.88 -15.29 -17.07
N VAL A 561 -29.23 -14.71 -16.05
CA VAL A 561 -27.81 -14.32 -16.11
C VAL A 561 -26.92 -15.55 -16.29
N VAL A 562 -27.12 -16.60 -15.49
CA VAL A 562 -26.38 -17.87 -15.62
C VAL A 562 -26.65 -18.53 -16.98
N ARG A 563 -27.89 -18.47 -17.49
CA ARG A 563 -28.25 -19.02 -18.80
C ARG A 563 -27.60 -18.28 -19.98
N ARG A 564 -27.39 -16.96 -19.87
CA ARG A 564 -26.75 -16.14 -20.93
C ARG A 564 -25.23 -16.19 -20.93
N TRP A 565 -24.61 -16.10 -19.75
CA TRP A 565 -23.16 -15.91 -19.63
C TRP A 565 -22.41 -17.12 -19.03
N GLY A 566 -23.13 -18.10 -18.48
CA GLY A 566 -22.55 -19.35 -17.98
C GLY A 566 -21.54 -19.14 -16.84
N VAL A 567 -20.47 -19.93 -16.87
CA VAL A 567 -19.29 -19.73 -15.99
C VAL A 567 -18.20 -19.08 -16.84
N LEU A 568 -17.84 -17.85 -16.49
CA LEU A 568 -16.75 -17.11 -17.15
C LEU A 568 -15.40 -17.48 -16.53
N ASP A 569 -14.38 -17.70 -17.37
CA ASP A 569 -13.01 -17.82 -16.88
C ASP A 569 -12.47 -16.43 -16.46
N LEU A 570 -11.87 -16.35 -15.28
CA LEU A 570 -11.36 -15.11 -14.71
C LEU A 570 -10.18 -14.51 -15.51
N LEU A 571 -9.39 -15.35 -16.20
CA LEU A 571 -8.35 -14.89 -17.13
C LEU A 571 -8.97 -14.30 -18.41
N ASP A 572 -10.09 -14.85 -18.89
CA ASP A 572 -10.84 -14.26 -20.00
C ASP A 572 -11.52 -12.95 -19.62
N VAL A 573 -12.04 -12.81 -18.40
CA VAL A 573 -12.52 -11.51 -17.88
C VAL A 573 -11.37 -10.49 -17.86
N LEU A 574 -10.19 -10.87 -17.39
CA LEU A 574 -9.01 -9.99 -17.37
C LEU A 574 -8.54 -9.60 -18.79
N LYS A 575 -8.53 -10.56 -19.72
CA LYS A 575 -8.20 -10.35 -21.14
C LYS A 575 -9.21 -9.43 -21.83
N ASN A 576 -10.51 -9.61 -21.58
CA ASN A 576 -11.56 -8.79 -22.16
C ASN A 576 -11.53 -7.36 -21.59
N ALA A 577 -11.23 -7.20 -20.29
CA ALA A 577 -11.03 -5.88 -19.69
C ALA A 577 -9.82 -5.15 -20.31
N ASP A 578 -8.74 -5.85 -20.61
CA ASP A 578 -7.57 -5.29 -21.31
C ASP A 578 -7.90 -4.94 -22.78
N PHE A 579 -8.62 -5.80 -23.49
CA PHE A 579 -9.09 -5.51 -24.85
C PHE A 579 -9.97 -4.25 -24.93
N LEU A 580 -10.82 -4.01 -23.93
CA LEU A 580 -11.72 -2.85 -23.89
C LEU A 580 -11.04 -1.55 -23.42
N THR A 581 -9.93 -1.62 -22.67
CA THR A 581 -9.35 -0.44 -21.99
C THR A 581 -7.88 -0.17 -22.29
N GLY A 582 -7.11 -1.14 -22.78
CA GLY A 582 -5.66 -1.06 -22.93
C GLY A 582 -4.92 -0.89 -21.60
N PHE A 583 -5.45 -1.42 -20.48
CA PHE A 583 -4.83 -1.19 -19.16
C PHE A 583 -3.40 -1.77 -19.06
N THR A 584 -3.04 -2.75 -19.89
CA THR A 584 -1.65 -3.27 -19.95
C THR A 584 -0.66 -2.32 -20.64
N ASP A 585 -1.09 -1.19 -21.22
CA ASP A 585 -0.17 -0.15 -21.72
C ASP A 585 0.51 0.60 -20.56
N GLU A 586 -0.22 0.80 -19.45
CA GLU A 586 0.22 1.53 -18.24
C GLU A 586 1.37 0.85 -17.49
N PHE A 587 1.75 -0.36 -17.90
CA PHE A 587 2.86 -1.13 -17.35
C PHE A 587 4.17 -0.78 -18.07
N SER A 588 4.53 0.50 -18.09
CA SER A 588 5.79 0.96 -18.69
C SER A 588 7.03 0.43 -17.91
N PRO A 589 8.15 0.10 -18.59
CA PRO A 589 9.36 -0.39 -17.92
C PRO A 589 10.01 0.72 -17.08
N VAL A 590 10.39 0.40 -15.83
CA VAL A 590 10.85 1.41 -14.85
C VAL A 590 12.05 2.25 -15.30
N ALA A 591 13.01 1.65 -16.02
CA ALA A 591 14.01 2.36 -16.84
C ALA A 591 14.93 1.36 -17.57
N ALA A 592 14.56 0.92 -18.77
CA ALA A 592 15.45 0.31 -19.77
C ALA A 592 14.67 0.08 -21.07
N TYR A 593 15.32 0.23 -22.22
CA TYR A 593 14.73 -0.14 -23.51
C TYR A 593 14.92 -1.64 -23.78
N GLU A 594 14.16 -2.48 -23.07
CA GLU A 594 13.98 -3.88 -23.46
C GLU A 594 12.91 -3.97 -24.56
N ARG A 595 13.31 -4.35 -25.77
CA ARG A 595 12.40 -4.45 -26.92
C ARG A 595 11.63 -5.77 -26.95
N ILE A 596 10.87 -6.05 -25.88
CA ILE A 596 9.84 -7.10 -25.89
C ILE A 596 8.72 -6.62 -26.82
N ASP A 597 8.22 -7.48 -27.72
CA ASP A 597 7.08 -7.12 -28.56
C ASP A 597 5.81 -6.95 -27.71
N ARG A 598 4.90 -6.07 -28.15
CA ARG A 598 3.73 -5.66 -27.35
C ARG A 598 2.81 -6.85 -27.03
N ALA A 599 2.64 -7.80 -27.96
CA ALA A 599 1.75 -8.95 -27.78
C ALA A 599 2.32 -9.96 -26.75
N THR A 600 3.61 -10.25 -26.81
CA THR A 600 4.30 -11.08 -25.80
C THR A 600 4.32 -10.38 -24.44
N LEU A 601 4.56 -9.06 -24.39
CA LEU A 601 4.51 -8.30 -23.14
C LEU A 601 3.09 -8.33 -22.53
N GLN A 602 2.05 -8.08 -23.33
CA GLN A 602 0.64 -8.16 -22.94
C GLN A 602 0.30 -9.56 -22.38
N ARG A 603 0.63 -10.63 -23.10
CA ARG A 603 0.42 -12.03 -22.65
C ARG A 603 1.09 -12.28 -21.30
N ARG A 604 2.35 -11.88 -21.14
CA ARG A 604 3.11 -12.04 -19.89
C ARG A 604 2.56 -11.20 -18.74
N LEU A 605 2.08 -9.98 -19.02
CA LEU A 605 1.42 -9.13 -18.03
C LEU A 605 0.11 -9.76 -17.54
N LEU A 606 -0.76 -10.20 -18.44
CA LEU A 606 -2.03 -10.86 -18.07
C LEU A 606 -1.78 -12.10 -17.21
N LEU A 607 -0.86 -12.98 -17.61
CA LEU A 607 -0.48 -14.17 -16.84
C LEU A 607 0.14 -13.82 -15.47
N ALA A 608 1.03 -12.82 -15.40
CA ALA A 608 1.67 -12.41 -14.15
C ALA A 608 0.70 -11.71 -13.18
N LEU A 609 -0.24 -10.90 -13.71
CA LEU A 609 -1.30 -10.25 -12.93
C LEU A 609 -2.31 -11.28 -12.42
N PHE A 610 -2.74 -12.22 -13.25
CA PHE A 610 -3.60 -13.34 -12.86
C PHE A 610 -2.95 -14.19 -11.76
N ALA A 611 -1.66 -14.54 -11.90
CA ALA A 611 -0.89 -15.27 -10.90
C ALA A 611 -0.81 -14.57 -9.54
N LEU A 612 -0.85 -13.23 -9.54
CA LEU A 612 -0.81 -12.39 -8.32
C LEU A 612 -2.21 -12.20 -7.72
N GLY A 613 -3.22 -11.88 -8.54
CA GLY A 613 -4.60 -11.63 -8.08
C GLY A 613 -5.28 -12.87 -7.50
N THR A 614 -5.05 -14.04 -8.10
CA THR A 614 -5.53 -15.35 -7.60
C THR A 614 -4.69 -15.89 -6.44
N ASN A 615 -3.50 -15.33 -6.18
CA ASN A 615 -2.49 -15.86 -5.27
C ASN A 615 -2.06 -17.33 -5.58
N MET A 616 -2.32 -17.84 -6.80
CA MET A 616 -1.77 -19.14 -7.25
C MET A 616 -0.24 -19.10 -7.39
N GLY A 617 0.31 -17.93 -7.74
CA GLY A 617 1.73 -17.71 -7.94
C GLY A 617 2.25 -18.22 -9.29
N ILE A 618 3.29 -17.55 -9.80
CA ILE A 618 3.80 -17.73 -11.18
C ILE A 618 4.15 -19.19 -11.49
N ARG A 619 4.78 -19.91 -10.55
CA ARG A 619 5.16 -21.32 -10.75
C ARG A 619 3.96 -22.26 -10.96
N ALA A 620 2.81 -21.96 -10.35
CA ALA A 620 1.60 -22.76 -10.56
C ALA A 620 1.03 -22.51 -11.96
N ILE A 621 0.95 -21.26 -12.40
CA ILE A 621 0.46 -20.89 -13.74
C ILE A 621 1.30 -21.57 -14.84
N VAL A 622 2.63 -21.48 -14.77
CA VAL A 622 3.53 -22.14 -15.73
C VAL A 622 3.44 -23.67 -15.69
N ALA A 623 3.09 -24.27 -14.55
CA ALA A 623 2.92 -25.72 -14.40
C ALA A 623 1.52 -26.23 -14.79
N THR A 624 0.55 -25.34 -15.05
CA THR A 624 -0.85 -25.70 -15.32
C THR A 624 -1.41 -25.11 -16.62
N GLY A 625 -0.67 -24.23 -17.30
CA GLY A 625 -1.15 -23.52 -18.50
C GLY A 625 -0.32 -23.79 -19.75
N GLU A 626 -1.00 -24.14 -20.85
CA GLU A 626 -0.40 -24.38 -22.17
C GLU A 626 -0.09 -23.07 -22.93
N HIS A 627 0.45 -22.08 -22.22
CA HIS A 627 0.64 -20.71 -22.73
C HIS A 627 2.07 -20.41 -23.22
N GLY A 628 2.99 -21.38 -23.20
CA GLY A 628 4.34 -21.28 -23.78
C GLY A 628 5.33 -20.30 -23.12
N GLU A 629 5.03 -19.76 -21.94
CA GLU A 629 5.89 -18.78 -21.24
C GLU A 629 6.61 -19.41 -20.06
N THR A 630 7.89 -19.06 -19.86
CA THR A 630 8.70 -19.64 -18.77
C THR A 630 8.49 -18.92 -17.43
N GLU A 631 8.76 -19.63 -16.33
CA GLU A 631 8.75 -19.01 -14.99
C GLU A 631 9.76 -17.85 -14.89
N ALA A 632 10.89 -17.91 -15.61
CA ALA A 632 11.84 -16.81 -15.72
C ALA A 632 11.21 -15.58 -16.40
N ALA A 633 10.55 -15.75 -17.55
CA ALA A 633 9.93 -14.65 -18.29
C ALA A 633 8.79 -13.96 -17.51
N LEU A 634 7.93 -14.73 -16.83
CA LEU A 634 6.88 -14.16 -16.00
C LEU A 634 7.42 -13.50 -14.72
N ARG A 635 8.49 -14.04 -14.11
CA ARG A 635 9.18 -13.37 -12.99
C ARG A 635 9.89 -12.09 -13.42
N HIS A 636 10.41 -12.04 -14.64
CA HIS A 636 11.01 -10.86 -15.24
C HIS A 636 9.98 -9.74 -15.43
N VAL A 637 8.85 -10.04 -16.07
CA VAL A 637 7.77 -9.06 -16.27
C VAL A 637 7.19 -8.58 -14.94
N ARG A 638 6.98 -9.49 -13.97
CA ARG A 638 6.59 -9.12 -12.60
C ARG A 638 7.58 -8.17 -11.92
N ARG A 639 8.88 -8.27 -12.20
CA ARG A 639 9.86 -7.32 -11.65
C ARG A 639 9.80 -5.99 -12.39
N HIS A 640 10.07 -6.00 -13.70
CA HIS A 640 10.42 -4.77 -14.40
C HIS A 640 9.23 -3.90 -14.79
N PHE A 641 8.05 -4.50 -15.00
CA PHE A 641 6.87 -3.82 -15.53
C PHE A 641 5.74 -3.68 -14.49
N ILE A 642 5.60 -4.61 -13.53
CA ILE A 642 4.60 -4.49 -12.45
C ILE A 642 5.17 -3.66 -11.28
N THR A 643 4.64 -2.45 -11.11
CA THR A 643 4.96 -1.53 -9.99
C THR A 643 3.69 -1.07 -9.28
N VAL A 644 3.80 -0.47 -8.10
CA VAL A 644 2.64 0.11 -7.39
C VAL A 644 1.98 1.21 -8.21
N ASP A 645 2.76 2.01 -8.92
CA ASP A 645 2.28 3.21 -9.61
C ASP A 645 1.78 2.89 -11.02
N ASN A 646 2.40 1.93 -11.71
CA ASN A 646 1.87 1.31 -12.93
C ASN A 646 0.53 0.59 -12.65
N LEU A 647 0.42 -0.10 -11.50
CA LEU A 647 -0.84 -0.71 -11.07
C LEU A 647 -1.92 0.35 -10.80
N ARG A 648 -1.58 1.48 -10.17
CA ARG A 648 -2.50 2.61 -9.97
C ARG A 648 -2.97 3.21 -11.29
N ALA A 649 -2.07 3.40 -12.27
CA ALA A 649 -2.42 3.91 -13.59
C ALA A 649 -3.35 2.93 -14.34
N ALA A 650 -2.99 1.64 -14.40
CA ALA A 650 -3.82 0.57 -14.96
C ALA A 650 -5.22 0.50 -14.34
N VAL A 651 -5.28 0.57 -13.01
CA VAL A 651 -6.55 0.57 -12.26
C VAL A 651 -7.35 1.85 -12.51
N THR A 652 -6.70 3.01 -12.62
CA THR A 652 -7.37 4.27 -13.01
C THR A 652 -7.99 4.15 -14.41
N LYS A 653 -7.29 3.54 -15.37
CA LYS A 653 -7.80 3.26 -16.73
C LYS A 653 -9.00 2.32 -16.71
N LEU A 654 -8.94 1.24 -15.92
CA LEU A 654 -10.05 0.30 -15.69
C LEU A 654 -11.26 0.97 -15.03
N VAL A 655 -11.05 1.79 -14.00
CA VAL A 655 -12.11 2.52 -13.29
C VAL A 655 -12.78 3.53 -14.23
N ASN A 656 -12.00 4.31 -14.99
CA ASN A 656 -12.54 5.25 -15.97
C ASN A 656 -13.31 4.54 -17.09
N GLY A 657 -12.81 3.41 -17.60
CA GLY A 657 -13.54 2.57 -18.56
C GLY A 657 -14.84 1.99 -17.98
N THR A 658 -14.85 1.65 -16.68
CA THR A 658 -16.05 1.19 -15.97
C THR A 658 -17.08 2.32 -15.83
N PHE A 659 -16.65 3.55 -15.56
CA PHE A 659 -17.53 4.73 -15.53
C PHE A 659 -18.08 5.08 -16.93
N ALA A 660 -17.26 5.00 -17.98
CA ALA A 660 -17.71 5.24 -19.36
C ALA A 660 -18.74 4.20 -19.84
N ALA A 661 -18.65 2.96 -19.36
CA ALA A 661 -19.61 1.89 -19.64
C ALA A 661 -20.84 1.87 -18.69
N ARG A 662 -20.93 2.80 -17.73
CA ARG A 662 -21.98 2.81 -16.69
C ARG A 662 -23.24 3.52 -17.16
N ASP A 663 -24.29 2.75 -17.48
CA ASP A 663 -25.62 3.31 -17.69
C ASP A 663 -26.14 4.00 -16.41
N ALA A 664 -26.27 5.33 -16.46
CA ALA A 664 -26.70 6.16 -15.35
C ALA A 664 -28.19 5.99 -14.98
N ALA A 665 -29.05 5.45 -15.84
CA ALA A 665 -30.45 5.20 -15.50
C ALA A 665 -30.55 4.08 -14.45
N TRP A 666 -29.90 2.95 -14.71
CA TRP A 666 -29.84 1.82 -13.77
C TRP A 666 -28.95 2.15 -12.58
N TRP A 667 -27.68 2.47 -12.85
CA TRP A 667 -26.63 2.56 -11.83
C TRP A 667 -26.47 3.94 -11.21
N GLY A 668 -27.19 4.97 -11.68
CA GLY A 668 -27.03 6.34 -11.20
C GLY A 668 -25.68 6.98 -11.55
N GLN A 669 -25.55 8.28 -11.27
CA GLN A 669 -24.24 8.95 -11.25
C GLN A 669 -23.64 8.83 -9.85
N GLY A 670 -22.33 8.57 -9.76
CA GLY A 670 -21.62 8.39 -8.50
C GLY A 670 -20.25 9.07 -8.55
N ASN A 671 -20.00 9.99 -7.61
CA ASN A 671 -18.77 10.75 -7.45
C ASN A 671 -18.10 10.53 -6.07
N ALA A 672 -18.62 9.61 -5.27
CA ALA A 672 -18.13 9.26 -3.94
C ALA A 672 -18.29 7.74 -3.70
N CYS A 673 -17.43 7.17 -2.87
CA CYS A 673 -17.56 5.78 -2.42
C CYS A 673 -17.28 5.65 -0.91
N ALA A 674 -17.99 4.73 -0.26
CA ALA A 674 -17.75 4.35 1.12
C ALA A 674 -16.80 3.15 1.17
N SER A 675 -15.74 3.22 1.98
CA SER A 675 -14.76 2.14 2.12
C SER A 675 -14.74 1.49 3.51
N ASP A 676 -15.03 0.19 3.63
CA ASP A 676 -14.62 -0.63 4.79
C ASP A 676 -13.40 -1.48 4.42
N SER A 677 -12.80 -2.14 5.40
CA SER A 677 -11.58 -2.93 5.21
C SER A 677 -11.63 -4.30 5.90
N LYS A 678 -10.88 -5.26 5.36
CA LYS A 678 -10.77 -6.63 5.85
C LYS A 678 -9.29 -6.96 6.03
N LYS A 679 -8.92 -7.46 7.22
CA LYS A 679 -7.56 -7.92 7.47
C LYS A 679 -7.33 -9.29 6.85
N PHE A 680 -6.38 -9.39 5.94
CA PHE A 680 -5.82 -10.66 5.48
C PHE A 680 -4.61 -11.01 6.36
N GLY A 681 -4.63 -12.19 6.97
CA GLY A 681 -3.57 -12.64 7.89
C GLY A 681 -2.25 -12.93 7.17
N SER A 682 -1.13 -12.63 7.81
CA SER A 682 0.20 -13.00 7.31
C SER A 682 0.71 -14.27 7.98
N TRP A 683 1.41 -15.11 7.21
CA TRP A 683 2.12 -16.30 7.70
C TRP A 683 3.40 -15.96 8.48
N SER A 684 3.96 -14.76 8.26
CA SER A 684 5.17 -14.27 8.93
C SER A 684 4.99 -12.84 9.47
N SER A 685 5.73 -12.51 10.54
CA SER A 685 5.74 -11.16 11.13
C SER A 685 6.97 -10.42 10.63
N ASN A 686 6.77 -9.34 9.87
CA ASN A 686 7.82 -8.46 9.34
C ASN A 686 7.36 -6.99 9.38
N PHE A 687 8.19 -6.06 8.93
CA PHE A 687 7.86 -4.62 8.92
C PHE A 687 6.80 -4.21 7.89
N MET A 688 6.28 -5.15 7.10
CA MET A 688 5.13 -4.93 6.20
C MET A 688 3.81 -5.40 6.82
N THR A 689 3.79 -5.91 8.06
CA THR A 689 2.62 -6.55 8.68
C THR A 689 2.40 -6.11 10.13
N GLU A 690 1.60 -5.05 10.33
CA GLU A 690 1.23 -4.55 11.66
C GLU A 690 0.15 -5.40 12.35
N TYR A 691 0.14 -5.40 13.69
CA TYR A 691 -0.93 -6.00 14.50
C TYR A 691 -2.19 -5.12 14.47
N HIS A 692 -3.26 -5.57 13.82
CA HIS A 692 -4.48 -4.76 13.74
C HIS A 692 -5.42 -5.02 14.93
N ALA A 693 -5.61 -4.02 15.79
CA ALA A 693 -6.41 -4.11 17.02
C ALA A 693 -7.84 -4.68 16.80
N ARG A 694 -8.62 -4.14 15.84
CA ARG A 694 -9.99 -4.59 15.49
C ARG A 694 -10.07 -6.10 15.18
N TYR A 695 -9.04 -6.69 14.57
CA TYR A 695 -9.03 -8.09 14.07
C TYR A 695 -7.96 -8.97 14.74
N GLY A 696 -7.43 -8.58 15.90
CA GLY A 696 -6.70 -9.46 16.82
C GLY A 696 -5.45 -10.20 16.31
N GLY A 697 -4.69 -9.65 15.34
CA GLY A 697 -3.47 -10.31 14.84
C GLY A 697 -2.83 -9.57 13.67
N ASN A 698 -1.61 -9.98 13.30
CA ASN A 698 -0.85 -9.36 12.20
C ASN A 698 -1.47 -9.66 10.82
N GLY A 699 -1.24 -8.75 9.87
CA GLY A 699 -1.72 -8.89 8.51
C GLY A 699 -1.59 -7.62 7.67
N VAL A 700 -2.26 -7.62 6.52
CA VAL A 700 -2.44 -6.46 5.63
C VAL A 700 -3.93 -6.14 5.55
N MET A 701 -4.27 -4.86 5.39
CA MET A 701 -5.65 -4.43 5.17
C MET A 701 -5.94 -4.34 3.67
N ILE A 702 -7.04 -4.95 3.24
CA ILE A 702 -7.62 -4.74 1.90
C ILE A 702 -8.91 -3.97 2.10
N TYR A 703 -9.09 -2.91 1.30
CA TYR A 703 -10.26 -2.03 1.34
C TYR A 703 -11.24 -2.43 0.24
N TRP A 704 -12.53 -2.20 0.49
CA TRP A 704 -13.65 -2.51 -0.42
C TRP A 704 -14.46 -1.24 -0.57
N GLN A 705 -14.78 -0.82 -1.79
CA GLN A 705 -15.44 0.45 -2.06
C GLN A 705 -16.87 0.23 -2.58
N CYS A 706 -17.86 0.81 -1.92
CA CYS A 706 -19.24 0.79 -2.36
C CYS A 706 -19.75 2.21 -2.61
N ASP A 707 -20.27 2.42 -3.81
CA ASP A 707 -21.13 3.55 -4.18
C ASP A 707 -22.60 3.18 -3.88
N LEU A 708 -23.50 4.15 -3.85
CA LEU A 708 -24.92 4.02 -3.48
C LEU A 708 -25.71 2.97 -4.29
N LYS A 709 -25.22 2.63 -5.49
CA LYS A 709 -25.82 1.65 -6.40
C LYS A 709 -24.84 0.59 -6.94
N VAL A 710 -23.54 0.69 -6.66
CA VAL A 710 -22.51 -0.17 -7.26
C VAL A 710 -21.44 -0.56 -6.23
N ALA A 711 -21.12 -1.86 -6.14
CA ALA A 711 -19.94 -2.33 -5.42
C ALA A 711 -18.73 -2.37 -6.38
N HIS A 712 -17.70 -1.58 -6.09
CA HIS A 712 -16.45 -1.52 -6.85
C HIS A 712 -15.34 -2.32 -6.14
N PHE A 713 -14.56 -3.08 -6.92
CA PHE A 713 -13.44 -3.88 -6.40
C PHE A 713 -12.11 -3.21 -6.76
N GLU A 714 -11.40 -2.72 -5.75
CA GLU A 714 -10.12 -2.01 -5.92
C GLU A 714 -9.07 -2.43 -4.87
N GLN A 715 -7.86 -1.87 -4.92
CA GLN A 715 -6.65 -2.67 -4.71
C GLN A 715 -6.07 -2.73 -3.27
N MET A 716 -5.25 -3.77 -3.04
CA MET A 716 -4.37 -3.94 -1.87
C MET A 716 -3.50 -2.70 -1.58
N SER A 717 -3.76 -2.00 -0.47
CA SER A 717 -2.88 -0.95 0.06
C SER A 717 -1.98 -1.46 1.19
N GLY A 718 -0.95 -2.23 0.82
CA GLY A 718 0.10 -2.70 1.73
C GLY A 718 1.07 -1.59 2.20
N ARG A 719 0.57 -0.54 2.86
CA ARG A 719 1.37 0.56 3.43
C ARG A 719 1.01 0.85 4.90
N ARG A 720 2.03 1.23 5.69
CA ARG A 720 1.92 1.60 7.11
C ARG A 720 1.24 2.96 7.29
N TYR A 721 -0.09 3.03 7.26
CA TYR A 721 -0.81 4.28 7.58
C TYR A 721 -1.19 4.40 9.06
N ARG A 722 -0.23 4.90 9.84
CA ARG A 722 -0.56 5.76 10.99
C ARG A 722 -0.56 7.19 10.48
N HIS A 723 -1.68 7.89 10.64
CA HIS A 723 -1.86 9.32 10.37
C HIS A 723 -2.00 9.71 8.89
N PHE A 724 -2.96 9.09 8.20
CA PHE A 724 -3.80 9.86 7.27
C PHE A 724 -5.24 9.87 7.82
N ARG A 725 -5.75 11.04 8.19
CA ARG A 725 -7.20 11.28 8.23
C ARG A 725 -7.59 11.77 6.84
N PRO A 726 -8.62 11.23 6.19
CA PRO A 726 -9.27 11.95 5.10
C PRO A 726 -9.75 13.30 5.65
N VAL A 727 -9.37 14.42 5.02
CA VAL A 727 -9.94 15.73 5.33
C VAL A 727 -11.27 15.89 4.57
N THR A 728 -12.14 14.89 4.71
CA THR A 728 -13.51 14.89 4.18
C THR A 728 -14.39 15.66 5.14
N ASN A 729 -14.14 16.96 5.27
CA ASN A 729 -14.95 17.87 6.07
C ASN A 729 -16.19 18.32 5.28
N TRP A 730 -16.95 17.33 4.80
CA TRP A 730 -18.20 17.47 4.06
C TRP A 730 -19.34 16.94 4.93
N SER A 731 -20.08 17.86 5.56
CA SER A 731 -21.34 17.54 6.22
C SER A 731 -22.36 17.12 5.16
N ILE A 732 -22.86 15.89 5.22
CA ILE A 732 -24.03 15.48 4.43
C ILE A 732 -25.25 16.19 5.02
N PRO A 733 -25.93 17.09 4.30
CA PRO A 733 -27.24 17.57 4.71
C PRO A 733 -28.23 16.44 4.48
N GLN A 734 -28.93 15.98 5.52
CA GLN A 734 -30.10 15.14 5.30
C GLN A 734 -31.19 15.99 4.64
N PRO A 735 -31.72 15.61 3.47
CA PRO A 735 -32.90 16.28 2.92
C PRO A 735 -34.07 15.99 3.86
N ALA A 736 -34.75 17.05 4.31
CA ALA A 736 -35.92 16.91 5.16
C ALA A 736 -37.07 16.27 4.37
N CYS A 737 -37.69 15.22 4.92
CA CYS A 737 -38.87 14.58 4.34
C CYS A 737 -40.12 15.47 4.51
N GLY A 738 -40.21 16.54 3.71
CA GLY A 738 -41.44 17.30 3.52
C GLY A 738 -42.45 16.47 2.72
N GLY A 739 -43.59 16.13 3.33
CA GLY A 739 -44.64 15.35 2.68
C GLY A 739 -45.61 16.19 1.87
N SER A 740 -46.00 15.71 0.69
CA SER A 740 -47.13 16.24 -0.07
C SER A 740 -47.89 15.10 -0.77
N ASN A 741 -49.16 14.89 -0.41
CA ASN A 741 -50.04 13.93 -1.07
C ASN A 741 -50.51 14.44 -2.43
N SER A 742 -50.47 13.61 -3.47
CA SER A 742 -51.28 13.78 -4.68
C SER A 742 -51.58 12.42 -5.33
N SER A 743 -52.85 12.14 -5.62
CA SER A 743 -53.36 10.80 -5.96
C SER A 743 -53.86 10.65 -7.41
N VAL A 744 -53.52 9.54 -8.07
CA VAL A 744 -54.30 8.91 -9.17
C VAL A 744 -54.06 7.39 -9.08
N ARG A 745 -54.99 6.57 -8.56
CA ARG A 745 -56.14 5.90 -9.22
C ARG A 745 -55.84 5.02 -10.44
N SER A 746 -55.76 3.71 -10.18
CA SER A 746 -56.45 2.59 -10.90
C SER A 746 -56.50 2.52 -12.43
N LEU A 747 -56.14 1.35 -12.98
CA LEU A 747 -57.08 0.47 -13.72
C LEU A 747 -56.50 -0.96 -13.87
N ALA A 748 -57.35 -1.94 -14.22
CA ALA A 748 -56.97 -3.35 -14.29
C ALA A 748 -57.74 -4.10 -15.41
N SER A 749 -57.05 -4.99 -16.14
CA SER A 749 -57.68 -5.90 -17.12
C SER A 749 -56.82 -7.12 -17.49
N ARG A 750 -57.37 -8.32 -17.24
CA ARG A 750 -57.18 -9.56 -18.03
C ARG A 750 -58.22 -9.55 -19.19
N PRO A 751 -58.31 -10.46 -20.21
CA PRO A 751 -57.99 -11.91 -20.10
C PRO A 751 -57.61 -12.76 -21.36
N LYS A 752 -57.23 -14.04 -21.09
CA LYS A 752 -57.60 -15.32 -21.78
C LYS A 752 -57.16 -15.69 -23.22
N ALA A 753 -57.30 -17.01 -23.46
CA ALA A 753 -57.46 -17.76 -24.73
C ALA A 753 -56.21 -18.04 -25.60
N GLU A 754 -56.02 -19.21 -26.23
CA GLU A 754 -56.55 -20.57 -25.95
C GLU A 754 -55.69 -21.70 -26.60
N THR A 755 -56.21 -22.94 -26.60
CA THR A 755 -55.73 -24.28 -27.02
C THR A 755 -54.97 -24.43 -28.38
N THR A 756 -54.38 -25.58 -28.80
CA THR A 756 -54.85 -27.01 -28.72
C THR A 756 -53.73 -28.05 -29.07
N THR A 757 -53.84 -29.28 -28.54
CA THR A 757 -53.48 -30.66 -29.04
C THR A 757 -52.27 -30.94 -30.01
N GLU A 758 -51.70 -32.17 -30.16
CA GLU A 758 -52.12 -33.54 -29.78
C GLU A 758 -50.96 -34.59 -29.62
N SER A 759 -51.30 -35.76 -29.04
CA SER A 759 -50.85 -37.18 -29.17
C SER A 759 -49.63 -37.62 -30.05
N ALA A 760 -49.00 -38.82 -29.91
CA ALA A 760 -48.84 -39.85 -28.83
C ALA A 760 -47.98 -41.05 -29.34
N ARG A 761 -47.69 -42.06 -28.48
CA ARG A 761 -47.23 -43.48 -28.79
C ARG A 761 -45.79 -43.69 -29.31
N VAL A 762 -45.15 -44.89 -29.21
CA VAL A 762 -45.14 -45.96 -28.15
C VAL A 762 -43.85 -46.84 -28.23
N ARG A 763 -43.53 -47.51 -27.12
CA ARG A 763 -42.48 -48.54 -26.81
C ARG A 763 -41.80 -49.36 -27.95
N GLY A 764 -40.49 -49.62 -27.77
CA GLY A 764 -39.72 -50.75 -28.33
C GLY A 764 -38.64 -51.28 -27.33
N LYS A 765 -38.23 -52.55 -27.44
CA LYS A 765 -37.36 -53.33 -26.50
C LYS A 765 -36.85 -54.62 -27.22
N PRO A 766 -36.01 -55.54 -26.66
CA PRO A 766 -35.01 -55.50 -25.55
C PRO A 766 -33.70 -56.32 -25.82
N VAL A 767 -32.89 -56.61 -24.76
CA VAL A 767 -32.03 -57.83 -24.56
C VAL A 767 -30.72 -58.01 -25.39
N ARG A 768 -29.68 -58.80 -25.01
CA ARG A 768 -28.92 -59.06 -23.73
C ARG A 768 -27.79 -60.11 -23.99
N MET A 769 -26.66 -60.05 -23.26
CA MET A 769 -25.67 -61.17 -23.05
C MET A 769 -24.86 -61.64 -24.30
N ASN A 770 -23.72 -62.36 -24.25
CA ASN A 770 -22.95 -62.99 -23.13
C ASN A 770 -21.41 -63.15 -23.40
N THR A 771 -20.65 -63.50 -22.34
CA THR A 771 -19.38 -64.31 -22.18
C THR A 771 -18.57 -64.83 -23.41
N SER A 772 -17.24 -65.12 -23.40
CA SER A 772 -16.24 -65.40 -22.31
C SER A 772 -14.75 -65.41 -22.80
N GLU A 773 -13.78 -65.50 -21.85
CA GLU A 773 -12.32 -65.83 -21.97
C GLU A 773 -12.03 -67.27 -22.57
N PRO A 774 -10.77 -67.74 -22.90
CA PRO A 774 -9.47 -67.51 -22.19
C PRO A 774 -8.05 -67.70 -22.88
N LEU A 775 -6.98 -67.38 -22.11
CA LEU A 775 -5.63 -68.04 -21.96
C LEU A 775 -4.48 -68.10 -23.05
N MET A 776 -3.35 -67.42 -22.70
CA MET A 776 -1.91 -67.88 -22.63
C MET A 776 -0.89 -68.04 -23.82
N ARG A 777 0.31 -67.44 -23.59
CA ARG A 777 1.73 -67.84 -23.95
C ARG A 777 2.20 -67.69 -25.44
N THR A 778 3.50 -67.58 -25.83
CA THR A 778 4.85 -67.87 -25.22
C THR A 778 6.00 -66.93 -25.64
N ARG A 779 6.98 -66.66 -24.73
CA ARG A 779 8.49 -66.50 -24.85
C ARG A 779 9.12 -65.58 -25.93
N LYS A 780 10.37 -65.09 -25.85
CA LYS A 780 11.61 -65.31 -25.02
C LYS A 780 12.31 -63.90 -24.78
N ASP A 781 13.57 -63.62 -24.38
CA ASP A 781 14.84 -64.34 -24.08
C ASP A 781 15.77 -63.54 -23.11
N HIS A 782 17.07 -63.90 -22.96
CA HIS A 782 18.03 -63.41 -21.92
C HIS A 782 19.52 -63.69 -22.30
N PRO A 783 20.59 -63.45 -21.47
CA PRO A 783 20.75 -62.73 -20.18
C PRO A 783 21.78 -61.53 -20.20
N PRO A 784 23.09 -61.57 -19.79
CA PRO A 784 23.72 -61.81 -18.45
C PRO A 784 24.77 -60.77 -17.90
N GLN A 785 24.63 -60.40 -16.61
CA GLN A 785 25.66 -60.29 -15.53
C GLN A 785 26.95 -59.39 -15.59
N TRP A 786 27.36 -58.86 -14.43
CA TRP A 786 28.59 -59.26 -13.68
C TRP A 786 28.54 -58.81 -12.17
N LYS A 787 29.57 -59.08 -11.35
CA LYS A 787 29.47 -59.23 -9.86
C LYS A 787 30.27 -58.24 -8.97
N GLN A 788 29.91 -58.20 -7.68
CA GLN A 788 30.57 -57.50 -6.56
C GLN A 788 31.80 -58.22 -5.98
N SER A 789 32.80 -57.48 -5.46
CA SER A 789 33.48 -57.73 -4.16
C SER A 789 34.44 -56.57 -3.78
N ARG A 790 35.17 -56.56 -2.65
CA ARG A 790 34.80 -56.46 -1.21
C ARG A 790 36.12 -56.26 -0.39
N ARG A 791 36.09 -55.59 0.78
CA ARG A 791 37.16 -55.50 1.83
C ARG A 791 38.36 -54.55 1.55
N SER A 792 39.11 -54.01 2.54
CA SER A 792 38.81 -53.71 3.98
C SER A 792 39.97 -52.97 4.72
N ARG A 793 39.65 -52.33 5.87
CA ARG A 793 40.54 -51.94 7.01
C ARG A 793 41.49 -50.73 6.80
N SER A 794 41.86 -49.92 7.81
CA SER A 794 41.54 -49.94 9.27
C SER A 794 41.74 -48.58 10.00
N TYR A 795 41.01 -48.38 11.12
CA TYR A 795 41.34 -47.53 12.31
C TYR A 795 41.47 -45.99 12.14
N ARG A 796 41.24 -45.13 13.16
CA ARG A 796 40.52 -45.24 14.46
C ARG A 796 40.21 -43.83 15.02
N VAL A 797 38.93 -43.57 15.37
CA VAL A 797 38.38 -42.57 16.34
C VAL A 797 38.90 -41.12 16.34
N GLY A 798 37.99 -40.18 16.11
CA GLY A 798 38.07 -38.78 16.55
C GLY A 798 36.70 -38.10 16.38
N THR A 799 36.12 -37.50 17.43
CA THR A 799 34.70 -37.08 17.43
C THR A 799 34.50 -35.58 17.54
N GLN A 800 33.88 -34.98 16.53
CA GLN A 800 33.08 -33.76 16.63
C GLN A 800 31.73 -34.00 15.93
N ARG A 801 30.66 -33.34 16.40
CA ARG A 801 29.30 -33.55 15.89
C ARG A 801 28.77 -32.29 15.21
N ASP A 802 28.72 -32.33 13.88
CA ASP A 802 27.68 -31.61 13.15
C ASP A 802 26.33 -32.30 13.33
N SER A 803 25.25 -31.59 13.01
CA SER A 803 23.89 -32.12 13.12
C SER A 803 22.98 -31.63 11.99
N GLU A 804 23.25 -32.09 10.77
CA GLU A 804 22.18 -32.25 9.78
C GLU A 804 21.22 -33.37 10.24
N LEU A 805 19.93 -33.25 9.92
CA LEU A 805 18.97 -34.34 10.16
C LEU A 805 17.96 -34.49 9.01
N ALA A 806 18.46 -35.13 7.96
CA ALA A 806 17.77 -36.05 7.04
C ALA A 806 16.27 -35.84 6.74
N VAL A 807 15.98 -35.53 5.49
CA VAL A 807 14.69 -35.85 4.85
C VAL A 807 14.43 -37.37 4.92
N LYS A 808 13.21 -37.76 5.33
CA LYS A 808 12.65 -39.09 5.04
C LYS A 808 11.31 -38.95 4.34
N ALA A 809 11.25 -39.36 3.08
CA ALA A 809 10.00 -39.52 2.36
C ALA A 809 9.28 -40.80 2.82
N GLY A 810 7.96 -40.70 3.02
CA GLY A 810 7.08 -41.82 3.28
C GLY A 810 5.71 -41.53 2.67
N VAL A 811 5.31 -42.32 1.66
CA VAL A 811 4.07 -42.07 0.91
C VAL A 811 2.86 -42.40 1.77
N GLY A 812 1.90 -41.47 1.83
CA GLY A 812 0.64 -41.66 2.55
C GLY A 812 -0.48 -40.77 2.00
N HIS A 813 -1.28 -41.31 1.08
CA HIS A 813 -2.49 -40.63 0.61
C HIS A 813 -3.45 -40.36 1.79
N ARG A 814 -3.79 -39.08 2.01
CA ARG A 814 -5.01 -38.65 2.72
C ARG A 814 -5.28 -37.17 2.43
N GLY A 815 -6.04 -36.89 1.37
CA GLY A 815 -6.49 -35.53 1.07
C GLY A 815 -7.58 -35.09 2.04
N PHE A 816 -7.44 -33.93 2.71
CA PHE A 816 -8.42 -33.43 3.66
C PHE A 816 -8.68 -31.92 3.57
N ARG A 817 -9.92 -31.62 3.20
CA ARG A 817 -10.75 -30.41 3.40
C ARG A 817 -10.09 -29.17 4.01
N VAL A 818 -10.20 -28.07 3.25
CA VAL A 818 -10.27 -26.70 3.78
C VAL A 818 -11.37 -26.61 4.85
N LYS A 819 -11.10 -25.93 5.97
CA LYS A 819 -12.14 -25.58 6.96
C LYS A 819 -12.77 -24.23 6.62
N GLU A 820 -13.77 -24.24 5.75
CA GLU A 820 -14.67 -23.10 5.62
C GLU A 820 -15.67 -23.09 6.78
N GLY A 821 -15.70 -21.99 7.52
CA GLY A 821 -16.55 -21.81 8.70
C GLY A 821 -17.89 -21.15 8.38
N ILE A 822 -18.69 -21.76 7.49
CA ILE A 822 -20.06 -21.31 7.22
C ILE A 822 -21.03 -22.23 7.97
N HIS A 823 -21.74 -21.69 8.97
CA HIS A 823 -22.83 -22.38 9.65
C HIS A 823 -24.18 -21.81 9.19
N PRO A 824 -24.91 -22.49 8.29
CA PRO A 824 -26.35 -22.31 8.19
C PRO A 824 -27.02 -22.93 9.43
N GLY A 825 -28.09 -22.30 9.91
CA GLY A 825 -28.84 -22.83 11.05
C GLY A 825 -29.61 -24.10 10.72
N ARG A 826 -29.77 -24.99 11.70
CA ARG A 826 -30.83 -26.02 11.69
C ARG A 826 -31.85 -25.71 12.78
N ILE A 827 -33.08 -25.47 12.35
CA ILE A 827 -34.25 -25.44 13.23
C ILE A 827 -34.60 -26.89 13.56
N SER A 828 -34.77 -27.18 14.85
CA SER A 828 -35.22 -28.50 15.32
C SER A 828 -36.72 -28.47 15.61
N TYR A 829 -37.54 -28.88 14.64
CA TYR A 829 -38.95 -29.15 14.90
C TYR A 829 -39.13 -30.54 15.51
N VAL A 830 -39.70 -30.60 16.71
CA VAL A 830 -40.18 -31.85 17.32
C VAL A 830 -41.64 -32.04 16.93
N ARG A 831 -41.98 -33.22 16.39
CA ARG A 831 -43.36 -33.72 16.35
C ARG A 831 -43.36 -35.25 16.35
N ASN A 832 -44.00 -35.84 17.35
CA ASN A 832 -44.26 -37.27 17.36
C ASN A 832 -45.21 -37.65 16.21
N ARG A 833 -44.95 -38.82 15.61
CA ARG A 833 -45.99 -39.71 15.09
C ARG A 833 -45.61 -41.14 15.45
N GLU A 834 -46.64 -41.96 15.66
CA GLU A 834 -46.49 -43.35 16.04
C GLU A 834 -46.14 -44.23 14.83
N THR A 835 -45.58 -45.39 15.14
CA THR A 835 -45.29 -46.54 14.27
C THR A 835 -46.55 -47.16 13.64
N PRO A 836 -46.43 -48.03 12.61
CA PRO A 836 -45.22 -48.67 12.08
C PRO A 836 -44.72 -48.16 10.72
#